data_AF-A0A7N2M1K7-F1
#
_entry.id   AF-A0A7N2M1K7-F1
#
_cell.length_a   1.000
_cell.length_b   1.000
_cell.length_c   1.000
_cell.angle_alpha   90.00
_cell.angle_beta   90.00
_cell.angle_gamma   90.00
#
_symmetry.space_group_name_H-M   'P 1'
#
loop_
_entity.id
_entity.type
_entity.pdbx_description
1 polymer ?
#
loop_
_entity_poly.entity_id
_entity_poly.type
_entity_poly.pdbx_seq_one_letter_code
_entity_poly.pdbx_strand_id
1 'polypeptide(L)'
;MWLRGFSSVPIKEKKKWDALVIGAGHNGLIAATYLARGGLTVAVLERRHVIGGAAVTEEIIPGFKFSRCSYLQSLLRPSIVRELELVKHGLKLLKPLCTSFTPCLDGRYLLLWPNDDQNYLEISKFSKRDADAYPRYESQLHKFCKFMDFLLESHAPETLHGDSYLIDWLRDKLHKSVFWTRCLQHALSLGQKDLVDFMDLLLSPTSKVLNMWFEFLVMMEVLNKMMKKAKGAGLLQGFRANGRRDGGVCVSHLLFANDMILFCDAYEEQILHVRMLLLCFQAVTGLKVNALKSEMVPIGEVPNIHILVEILGCRIRSLPMTYLGMPLGASHKSPTVWNPILEKIERRGVHGSGLWRSIHMGWEDFSKNIRFEVGVGDRMKLWTDQCWDVHFTRRRNDWEMGGVDDFLRTLGSNLPPTENGDHLRWKLTKNGDFDVRSFYNKLRSPLPIIFPWKGVWKVKALRRVSFFVWTAVWDIILTGDNLRGRWMDFVDQCIMCRSNGETVDHLLLHCGKAYRLWSLVFRSFGFSWVLLRLVADTLFGGHLRTWRVQMTSFLPFSVALCLTGPGLRDSTLSDVVKATFAADSIIGTMASIHTPGSGYVLLHHVMGETDGERNIWSHVEGGMGSVSLAISKAAKEAGVHILTNAEVSKLVIEDSGIVNGVLLTDGEQFCSSIILSNATPYKTFMELVPQNFLPDGFVRAIKNSDYRSGTTKINVAVDKLPQFKSCRLNYPEVGPQHTATIRIGSESMEQIGSACQDAWNGLPSRTPVMEMTIPSSLDKTLSPPGKHVVGLFTQYTPYKPSDGSWEDPIYRESYAQRCFNLIDEYAPGFSSSVIGYDMLTPPDLEREFSLTGGNIFHGAMGLDSLFLMRPIKGWSDHRTPIRGLYMCGSGSHPGGGVMGAPGRNAAHVVLQDVKKRSR
;
A
#
# COMPACT_ATOMS: atom_id res chain seq x y z
N MET A 1 69.13 16.38 -22.55
CA MET A 1 69.06 16.41 -21.07
C MET A 1 67.79 17.19 -20.75
N TRP A 2 66.63 16.58 -20.58
CA TRP A 2 66.16 16.02 -19.32
C TRP A 2 64.97 15.08 -19.60
N LEU A 3 65.20 13.78 -19.49
CA LEU A 3 64.17 12.76 -19.28
C LEU A 3 64.02 12.57 -17.77
N ARG A 4 62.85 12.90 -17.21
CA ARG A 4 62.35 12.41 -15.92
C ARG A 4 60.95 11.89 -16.25
N GLY A 5 60.64 10.60 -16.20
CA GLY A 5 60.89 9.67 -15.11
C GLY A 5 59.52 9.27 -14.56
N PHE A 6 58.71 8.59 -15.39
CA PHE A 6 57.49 7.94 -14.92
C PHE A 6 57.92 6.77 -14.04
N SER A 7 57.75 6.89 -12.72
CA SER A 7 57.90 5.75 -11.82
C SER A 7 56.75 4.79 -12.09
N SER A 8 57.02 3.74 -12.86
CA SER A 8 56.17 2.56 -12.91
C SER A 8 56.20 1.91 -11.52
N VAL A 9 55.07 1.96 -10.82
CA VAL A 9 54.84 1.12 -9.65
C VAL A 9 55.05 -0.33 -10.12
N PRO A 10 55.86 -1.15 -9.42
CA PRO A 10 56.09 -2.52 -9.84
C PRO A 10 54.77 -3.28 -9.72
N ILE A 11 54.20 -3.67 -10.85
CA ILE A 11 53.02 -4.53 -10.91
C ILE A 11 53.47 -5.91 -10.39
N LYS A 12 53.16 -6.21 -9.13
CA LYS A 12 53.33 -7.55 -8.54
C LYS A 12 52.53 -8.58 -9.35
N GLU A 13 53.02 -9.82 -9.41
CA GLU A 13 52.50 -10.95 -10.19
C GLU A 13 50.96 -11.02 -10.27
N LYS A 14 50.43 -11.21 -11.49
CA LYS A 14 48.99 -11.37 -11.75
C LYS A 14 48.54 -12.78 -11.36
N LYS A 15 47.79 -12.92 -10.27
CA LYS A 15 47.10 -14.17 -9.92
C LYS A 15 45.84 -14.33 -10.78
N LYS A 16 45.73 -15.45 -11.49
CA LYS A 16 44.62 -15.76 -12.40
C LYS A 16 43.61 -16.69 -11.74
N TRP A 17 42.33 -16.34 -11.82
CA TRP A 17 41.21 -17.09 -11.26
C TRP A 17 40.09 -17.23 -12.31
N ASP A 18 39.37 -18.35 -12.30
CA ASP A 18 38.21 -18.50 -13.18
C ASP A 18 37.08 -17.54 -12.77
N ALA A 19 36.86 -17.36 -11.47
CA ALA A 19 35.90 -16.39 -10.94
C ALA A 19 36.41 -15.67 -9.68
N LEU A 20 36.05 -14.40 -9.52
CA LEU A 20 36.27 -13.63 -8.29
C LEU A 20 34.93 -13.21 -7.68
N VAL A 21 34.85 -13.23 -6.35
CA VAL A 21 33.70 -12.72 -5.60
C VAL A 21 34.13 -11.57 -4.70
N ILE A 22 33.49 -10.41 -4.85
CA ILE A 22 33.77 -9.21 -4.03
C ILE A 22 32.85 -9.24 -2.80
N GLY A 23 33.43 -9.40 -1.61
CA GLY A 23 32.78 -9.37 -0.30
C GLY A 23 32.41 -10.77 0.24
N ALA A 24 32.88 -11.09 1.45
CA ALA A 24 32.66 -12.37 2.14
C ALA A 24 31.43 -12.35 3.08
N GLY A 25 30.34 -11.73 2.64
CA GLY A 25 29.03 -11.90 3.27
C GLY A 25 28.40 -13.26 2.95
N HIS A 26 27.29 -13.62 3.61
CA HIS A 26 26.62 -14.90 3.42
C HIS A 26 26.33 -15.22 1.93
N ASN A 27 25.79 -14.26 1.19
CA ASN A 27 25.47 -14.45 -0.23
C ASN A 27 26.74 -14.65 -1.10
N GLY A 28 27.80 -13.85 -0.87
CA GLY A 28 29.06 -13.98 -1.59
C GLY A 28 29.76 -15.32 -1.34
N LEU A 29 29.80 -15.76 -0.08
CA LEU A 29 30.36 -17.07 0.30
C LEU A 29 29.56 -18.23 -0.32
N ILE A 30 28.23 -18.13 -0.32
CA ILE A 30 27.35 -19.12 -0.97
C ILE A 30 27.65 -19.17 -2.47
N ALA A 31 27.67 -18.02 -3.16
CA ALA A 31 27.95 -17.95 -4.58
C ALA A 31 29.30 -18.60 -4.92
N ALA A 32 30.36 -18.27 -4.16
CA ALA A 32 31.67 -18.86 -4.34
C ALA A 32 31.67 -20.38 -4.18
N THR A 33 30.94 -20.90 -3.18
CA THR A 33 30.83 -22.34 -2.91
C THR A 33 30.20 -23.09 -4.08
N TYR A 34 29.10 -22.57 -4.64
CA TYR A 34 28.45 -23.20 -5.81
C TYR A 34 29.32 -23.13 -7.07
N LEU A 35 30.04 -22.03 -7.28
CA LEU A 35 30.96 -21.90 -8.42
C LEU A 35 32.12 -22.89 -8.32
N ALA A 36 32.71 -23.03 -7.14
CA ALA A 36 33.80 -23.98 -6.90
C ALA A 36 33.34 -25.43 -7.08
N ARG A 37 32.17 -25.79 -6.57
CA ARG A 37 31.53 -27.10 -6.85
C ARG A 37 31.18 -27.31 -8.31
N GLY A 38 31.01 -26.23 -9.07
CA GLY A 38 30.87 -26.24 -10.52
C GLY A 38 32.17 -26.45 -11.30
N GLY A 39 33.30 -26.62 -10.60
CA GLY A 39 34.62 -26.88 -11.18
C GLY A 39 35.46 -25.63 -11.47
N LEU A 40 35.05 -24.45 -11.00
CA LEU A 40 35.79 -23.20 -11.21
C LEU A 40 36.78 -22.95 -10.07
N THR A 41 37.95 -22.39 -10.37
CA THR A 41 38.85 -21.81 -9.37
C THR A 41 38.30 -20.45 -8.90
N VAL A 42 38.03 -20.31 -7.60
CA VAL A 42 37.35 -19.13 -7.05
C VAL A 42 38.13 -18.51 -5.90
N ALA A 43 38.27 -17.18 -5.95
CA ALA A 43 38.72 -16.38 -4.82
C ALA A 43 37.64 -15.38 -4.35
N VAL A 44 37.48 -15.26 -3.03
CA VAL A 44 36.63 -14.28 -2.35
C VAL A 44 37.52 -13.21 -1.73
N LEU A 45 37.23 -11.95 -2.02
CA LEU A 45 37.99 -10.80 -1.56
C LEU A 45 37.15 -10.01 -0.53
N GLU A 46 37.57 -10.03 0.72
CA GLU A 46 36.92 -9.34 1.83
C GLU A 46 37.78 -8.17 2.31
N ARG A 47 37.19 -6.98 2.33
CA ARG A 47 37.85 -5.75 2.78
C ARG A 47 38.26 -5.84 4.25
N ARG A 48 37.41 -6.39 5.11
CA ARG A 48 37.66 -6.45 6.55
C ARG A 48 38.65 -7.57 6.90
N HIS A 49 39.19 -7.50 8.10
CA HIS A 49 40.00 -8.57 8.68
C HIS A 49 39.18 -9.81 9.06
N VAL A 50 37.84 -9.71 9.02
CA VAL A 50 36.88 -10.74 9.41
C VAL A 50 35.80 -10.90 8.34
N ILE A 51 35.31 -12.12 8.18
CA ILE A 51 34.24 -12.46 7.22
C ILE A 51 32.84 -12.27 7.83
N GLY A 52 31.82 -12.34 6.99
CA GLY A 52 30.40 -12.44 7.39
C GLY A 52 29.58 -11.19 7.14
N GLY A 53 30.20 -10.05 6.84
CA GLY A 53 29.49 -8.79 6.60
C GLY A 53 28.55 -8.46 7.77
N ALA A 54 27.28 -8.21 7.49
CA ALA A 54 26.27 -7.92 8.51
C ALA A 54 25.92 -9.12 9.42
N ALA A 55 26.30 -10.35 9.06
CA ALA A 55 26.11 -11.57 9.86
C ALA A 55 27.41 -11.97 10.58
N VAL A 56 28.10 -11.01 11.19
CA VAL A 56 29.33 -11.22 11.96
C VAL A 56 29.04 -11.23 13.47
N THR A 57 29.80 -12.02 14.22
CA THR A 57 29.83 -11.97 15.69
C THR A 57 31.21 -11.52 16.15
N GLU A 58 31.25 -10.49 16.99
CA GLU A 58 32.50 -9.88 17.46
C GLU A 58 32.44 -9.65 18.97
N GLU A 59 33.61 -9.74 19.61
CA GLU A 59 33.80 -9.40 21.02
C GLU A 59 34.20 -7.93 21.11
N ILE A 60 33.24 -7.06 21.44
CA ILE A 60 33.46 -5.61 21.54
C ILE A 60 33.74 -5.19 22.98
N ILE A 61 33.05 -5.85 23.92
CA ILE A 61 33.23 -5.65 25.36
C ILE A 61 33.88 -6.94 25.88
N PRO A 62 34.99 -6.89 26.63
CA PRO A 62 35.69 -8.08 27.08
C PRO A 62 34.77 -9.10 27.76
N GLY A 63 34.76 -10.32 27.25
CA GLY A 63 33.90 -11.42 27.71
C GLY A 63 32.49 -11.46 27.09
N PHE A 64 32.11 -10.49 26.24
CA PHE A 64 30.79 -10.43 25.61
C PHE A 64 30.87 -10.47 24.09
N LYS A 65 30.18 -11.43 23.49
CA LYS A 65 30.09 -11.60 22.03
C LYS A 65 28.75 -11.10 21.51
N PHE A 66 28.80 -10.24 20.50
CA PHE A 66 27.61 -9.61 19.91
C PHE A 66 27.44 -10.01 18.46
N SER A 67 26.24 -10.43 18.08
CA SER A 67 25.82 -10.44 16.68
C SER A 67 25.64 -8.98 16.22
N ARG A 68 26.64 -8.44 15.51
CA ARG A 68 26.85 -6.98 15.40
C ARG A 68 25.73 -6.25 14.70
N CYS A 69 25.21 -6.79 13.60
CA CYS A 69 24.10 -6.20 12.82
C CYS A 69 22.90 -7.14 12.74
N SER A 70 22.99 -8.24 11.98
CA SER A 70 21.95 -9.29 11.97
C SER A 70 21.98 -10.06 13.29
N TYR A 71 20.82 -10.45 13.84
CA TYR A 71 20.71 -11.01 15.20
C TYR A 71 19.80 -12.24 15.33
N LEU A 72 18.93 -12.50 14.35
CA LEU A 72 18.09 -13.70 14.27
C LEU A 72 18.25 -14.36 12.90
N GLN A 73 18.07 -15.67 12.85
CA GLN A 73 18.09 -16.46 11.63
C GLN A 73 16.72 -17.09 11.35
N SER A 74 16.23 -16.92 10.13
CA SER A 74 15.00 -17.53 9.64
C SER A 74 14.90 -17.52 8.11
N LEU A 75 15.56 -16.59 7.43
CA LEU A 75 15.41 -16.42 5.98
C LEU A 75 16.34 -17.31 5.14
N LEU A 76 17.38 -17.90 5.73
CA LEU A 76 18.32 -18.73 4.98
C LEU A 76 17.60 -19.95 4.39
N ARG A 77 17.65 -20.09 3.07
CA ARG A 77 16.85 -21.11 2.38
C ARG A 77 17.20 -22.53 2.87
N PRO A 78 16.20 -23.36 3.23
CA PRO A 78 16.45 -24.74 3.66
C PRO A 78 17.19 -25.58 2.62
N SER A 79 16.97 -25.32 1.32
CA SER A 79 17.72 -25.97 0.24
C SER A 79 19.22 -25.69 0.31
N ILE A 80 19.62 -24.45 0.65
CA ILE A 80 21.03 -24.08 0.81
C ILE A 80 21.64 -24.76 2.03
N VAL A 81 20.90 -24.79 3.16
CA VAL A 81 21.36 -25.47 4.38
C VAL A 81 21.68 -26.94 4.11
N ARG A 82 20.81 -27.63 3.36
CA ARG A 82 21.01 -29.03 2.97
C ARG A 82 22.10 -29.19 1.92
N GLU A 83 22.03 -28.45 0.82
CA GLU A 83 22.98 -28.55 -0.29
C GLU A 83 24.42 -28.27 0.18
N LEU A 84 24.63 -27.29 1.05
CA LEU A 84 25.95 -26.94 1.60
C LEU A 84 26.31 -27.67 2.91
N GLU A 85 25.47 -28.61 3.36
CA GLU A 85 25.69 -29.41 4.58
C GLU A 85 26.01 -28.55 5.82
N LEU A 86 25.37 -27.40 6.00
CA LEU A 86 25.81 -26.40 7.00
C LEU A 86 25.81 -26.93 8.45
N VAL A 87 24.95 -27.91 8.77
CA VAL A 87 24.92 -28.59 10.07
C VAL A 87 26.23 -29.35 10.33
N LYS A 88 26.77 -30.05 9.33
CA LYS A 88 28.10 -30.71 9.39
C LYS A 88 29.21 -29.69 9.66
N HIS A 89 29.03 -28.46 9.20
CA HIS A 89 29.97 -27.36 9.40
C HIS A 89 29.79 -26.58 10.72
N GLY A 90 28.87 -27.01 11.58
CA GLY A 90 28.67 -26.47 12.92
C GLY A 90 27.56 -25.43 13.04
N LEU A 91 26.68 -25.28 12.05
CA LEU A 91 25.47 -24.47 12.20
C LEU A 91 24.52 -25.15 13.19
N LYS A 92 24.25 -24.49 14.32
CA LYS A 92 23.22 -24.89 15.27
C LYS A 92 22.23 -23.74 15.50
N LEU A 93 20.95 -24.04 15.32
CA LEU A 93 19.85 -23.11 15.54
C LEU A 93 19.21 -23.40 16.89
N LEU A 94 19.06 -22.34 17.69
CA LEU A 94 18.44 -22.37 19.01
C LEU A 94 17.04 -21.77 18.88
N LYS A 95 16.03 -22.63 18.88
CA LYS A 95 14.63 -22.21 18.81
C LYS A 95 14.22 -21.53 20.13
N PRO A 96 13.54 -20.38 20.07
CA PRO A 96 13.02 -19.75 21.27
C PRO A 96 11.80 -20.52 21.80
N LEU A 97 11.51 -20.39 23.11
CA LEU A 97 10.30 -20.98 23.69
C LEU A 97 9.03 -20.26 23.21
N CYS A 98 9.13 -18.95 23.01
CA CYS A 98 8.08 -18.07 22.53
C CYS A 98 8.56 -17.31 21.30
N THR A 99 7.68 -17.04 20.34
CA THR A 99 8.02 -16.32 19.11
C THR A 99 8.11 -14.82 19.35
N SER A 100 7.21 -14.25 20.17
CA SER A 100 7.25 -12.83 20.50
C SER A 100 6.65 -12.50 21.86
N PHE A 101 7.12 -11.41 22.46
CA PHE A 101 6.62 -10.82 23.69
C PHE A 101 6.40 -9.31 23.52
N THR A 102 5.18 -8.83 23.75
CA THR A 102 4.84 -7.39 23.77
C THR A 102 4.38 -7.02 25.18
N PRO A 103 5.24 -6.45 26.03
CA PRO A 103 4.83 -5.91 27.32
C PRO A 103 4.06 -4.60 27.14
N CYS A 104 3.03 -4.37 27.97
CA CYS A 104 2.29 -3.12 27.99
C CYS A 104 2.55 -2.35 29.29
N LEU A 105 2.50 -1.01 29.22
CA LEU A 105 2.70 -0.15 30.40
C LEU A 105 1.54 -0.24 31.40
N ASP A 106 0.36 -0.67 30.96
CA ASP A 106 -0.80 -0.92 31.81
C ASP A 106 -0.71 -2.22 32.63
N GLY A 107 0.39 -2.95 32.51
CA GLY A 107 0.66 -4.21 33.21
C GLY A 107 0.19 -5.46 32.48
N ARG A 108 -0.53 -5.34 31.35
CA ARG A 108 -0.83 -6.47 30.47
C ARG A 108 0.38 -6.84 29.61
N TYR A 109 0.31 -7.98 28.95
CA TYR A 109 1.29 -8.40 27.95
C TYR A 109 0.67 -9.37 26.96
N LEU A 110 1.21 -9.41 25.75
CA LEU A 110 0.91 -10.42 24.74
C LEU A 110 2.14 -11.31 24.53
N LEU A 111 1.99 -12.62 24.75
CA LEU A 111 3.04 -13.60 24.50
C LEU A 111 2.57 -14.53 23.37
N LEU A 112 3.32 -14.59 22.28
CA LEU A 112 3.04 -15.49 21.17
C LEU A 112 3.96 -16.72 21.26
N TRP A 113 3.36 -17.87 21.04
CA TRP A 113 3.95 -19.20 21.13
C TRP A 113 4.00 -19.85 19.74
N PRO A 114 4.84 -20.88 19.55
CA PRO A 114 4.73 -21.76 18.38
C PRO A 114 3.41 -22.56 18.31
N ASN A 115 2.63 -22.59 19.39
CA ASN A 115 1.38 -23.34 19.51
C ASN A 115 0.15 -22.42 19.36
N ASP A 116 -0.72 -22.75 18.40
CA ASP A 116 -1.96 -22.03 18.10
C ASP A 116 -2.94 -21.95 19.28
N ASP A 117 -3.06 -23.01 20.10
CA ASP A 117 -3.97 -23.03 21.25
C ASP A 117 -3.52 -22.03 22.34
N GLN A 118 -2.21 -21.92 22.56
CA GLN A 118 -1.66 -20.94 23.48
C GLN A 118 -1.82 -19.52 22.94
N ASN A 119 -1.61 -19.33 21.63
CA ASN A 119 -1.86 -18.05 20.97
C ASN A 119 -3.33 -17.63 21.11
N TYR A 120 -4.27 -18.57 20.97
CA TYR A 120 -5.69 -18.29 21.17
C TYR A 120 -5.95 -17.75 22.59
N LEU A 121 -5.40 -18.40 23.62
CA LEU A 121 -5.56 -17.98 25.02
C LEU A 121 -4.94 -16.60 25.28
N GLU A 122 -3.73 -16.35 24.75
CA GLU A 122 -2.99 -15.10 24.92
C GLU A 122 -3.68 -13.93 24.22
N ILE A 123 -4.10 -14.11 22.96
CA ILE A 123 -4.85 -13.08 22.21
C ILE A 123 -6.22 -12.84 22.85
N SER A 124 -6.87 -13.88 23.40
CA SER A 124 -8.17 -13.75 24.08
C SER A 124 -8.13 -12.84 25.30
N LYS A 125 -6.96 -12.64 25.94
CA LYS A 125 -6.78 -11.65 27.02
C LYS A 125 -7.06 -10.21 26.55
N PHE A 126 -6.87 -9.95 25.26
CA PHE A 126 -7.11 -8.66 24.64
C PHE A 126 -8.42 -8.62 23.86
N SER A 127 -8.71 -9.66 23.09
CA SER A 127 -9.92 -9.78 22.27
C SER A 127 -10.17 -11.24 21.88
N LYS A 128 -11.28 -11.80 22.38
CA LYS A 128 -11.75 -13.13 21.97
C LYS A 128 -12.05 -13.20 20.47
N ARG A 129 -12.58 -12.11 19.90
CA ARG A 129 -12.85 -12.00 18.46
C ARG A 129 -11.57 -12.14 17.63
N ASP A 130 -10.47 -11.57 18.13
CA ASP A 130 -9.17 -11.61 17.44
C ASP A 130 -8.59 -13.01 17.51
N ALA A 131 -8.71 -13.65 18.67
CA ALA A 131 -8.32 -15.04 18.87
C ALA A 131 -9.09 -15.99 17.93
N ASP A 132 -10.40 -15.79 17.76
CA ASP A 132 -11.24 -16.57 16.83
C ASP A 132 -10.89 -16.37 15.35
N ALA A 133 -10.18 -15.29 15.01
CA ALA A 133 -9.77 -14.96 13.65
C ALA A 133 -8.32 -15.32 13.33
N TYR A 134 -7.46 -15.35 14.35
CA TYR A 134 -6.03 -15.56 14.21
C TYR A 134 -5.67 -16.84 13.41
N PRO A 135 -6.32 -18.01 13.62
CA PRO A 135 -6.04 -19.19 12.81
C PRO A 135 -6.30 -19.01 11.31
N ARG A 136 -7.32 -18.21 10.95
CA ARG A 136 -7.61 -17.90 9.53
C ARG A 136 -6.55 -16.99 8.93
N TYR A 137 -6.05 -16.04 9.71
CA TYR A 137 -4.96 -15.13 9.34
C TYR A 137 -3.66 -15.90 9.06
N GLU A 138 -3.21 -16.73 10.01
CA GLU A 138 -2.00 -17.56 9.87
C GLU A 138 -2.11 -18.52 8.68
N SER A 139 -3.25 -19.21 8.52
CA SER A 139 -3.48 -20.11 7.40
C SER A 139 -3.38 -19.41 6.04
N GLN A 140 -3.88 -18.19 5.93
CA GLN A 140 -3.79 -17.41 4.70
C GLN A 140 -2.37 -16.95 4.41
N LEU A 141 -1.65 -16.42 5.42
CA LEU A 141 -0.24 -16.05 5.26
C LEU A 141 0.62 -17.25 4.85
N HIS A 142 0.39 -18.42 5.44
CA HIS A 142 1.10 -19.64 5.10
C HIS A 142 0.91 -20.03 3.63
N LYS A 143 -0.31 -19.89 3.08
CA LYS A 143 -0.57 -20.11 1.64
C LYS A 143 0.20 -19.12 0.77
N PHE A 144 0.25 -17.85 1.17
CA PHE A 144 0.96 -16.80 0.44
C PHE A 144 2.47 -17.03 0.43
N CYS A 145 3.05 -17.43 1.58
CA CYS A 145 4.46 -17.80 1.68
C CYS A 145 4.80 -18.97 0.74
N LYS A 146 3.95 -20.01 0.67
CA LYS A 146 4.15 -21.15 -0.25
C LYS A 146 4.22 -20.73 -1.72
N PHE A 147 3.42 -19.75 -2.12
CA PHE A 147 3.48 -19.21 -3.48
C PHE A 147 4.75 -18.40 -3.72
N MET A 148 5.17 -17.63 -2.72
CA MET A 148 6.38 -16.83 -2.78
C MET A 148 7.65 -17.66 -2.90
N ASP A 149 7.73 -18.84 -2.27
CA ASP A 149 8.89 -19.73 -2.35
C ASP A 149 9.33 -20.01 -3.80
N PHE A 150 8.38 -20.28 -4.68
CA PHE A 150 8.66 -20.50 -6.11
C PHE A 150 9.29 -19.27 -6.78
N LEU A 151 8.80 -18.06 -6.46
CA LEU A 151 9.32 -16.82 -7.02
C LEU A 151 10.71 -16.47 -6.49
N LEU A 152 10.99 -16.78 -5.22
CA LEU A 152 12.30 -16.52 -4.60
C LEU A 152 13.40 -17.43 -5.18
N GLU A 153 13.05 -18.68 -5.50
CA GLU A 153 14.00 -19.69 -6.01
C GLU A 153 14.20 -19.62 -7.53
N SER A 154 13.33 -18.93 -8.25
CA SER A 154 13.41 -18.78 -9.70
C SER A 154 14.25 -17.57 -10.11
N HIS A 155 14.99 -17.68 -11.22
CA HIS A 155 15.61 -16.51 -11.87
C HIS A 155 14.54 -15.63 -12.54
N ALA A 156 14.75 -14.32 -12.51
CA ALA A 156 13.87 -13.37 -13.18
C ALA A 156 13.87 -13.60 -14.72
N PRO A 157 12.69 -13.71 -15.37
CA PRO A 157 12.56 -13.88 -16.82
C PRO A 157 12.83 -12.58 -17.57
N GLU A 158 14.09 -12.15 -17.66
CA GLU A 158 14.46 -10.98 -18.47
C GLU A 158 14.83 -11.32 -19.90
N THR A 159 14.72 -10.33 -20.78
CA THR A 159 15.14 -10.45 -22.19
C THR A 159 16.64 -10.31 -22.28
N LEU A 160 17.28 -11.27 -22.95
CA LEU A 160 18.69 -11.20 -23.32
C LEU A 160 18.97 -9.87 -24.05
N HIS A 161 19.88 -9.07 -23.51
CA HIS A 161 20.37 -7.85 -24.17
C HIS A 161 21.54 -8.22 -25.10
N GLY A 162 21.33 -8.11 -26.41
CA GLY A 162 22.35 -8.34 -27.45
C GLY A 162 21.76 -8.85 -28.76
N ASP A 163 22.54 -8.72 -29.85
CA ASP A 163 22.21 -9.27 -31.17
C ASP A 163 22.14 -10.80 -31.09
N SER A 164 20.96 -11.32 -30.79
CA SER A 164 20.72 -12.75 -30.64
C SER A 164 20.35 -13.36 -31.99
N TYR A 165 21.08 -14.39 -32.38
CA TYR A 165 20.67 -15.28 -33.48
C TYR A 165 19.27 -15.84 -33.20
N LEU A 166 18.49 -16.12 -34.26
CA LEU A 166 17.11 -16.60 -34.19
C LEU A 166 16.87 -17.74 -33.17
N ILE A 167 17.88 -18.61 -32.99
CA ILE A 167 17.86 -19.74 -32.06
C ILE A 167 17.87 -19.29 -30.59
N ASP A 168 18.65 -18.27 -30.25
CA ASP A 168 18.71 -17.73 -28.88
C ASP A 168 17.43 -16.98 -28.53
N TRP A 169 16.85 -16.27 -29.50
CA TRP A 169 15.52 -15.66 -29.37
C TRP A 169 14.41 -16.71 -29.14
N LEU A 170 14.42 -17.81 -29.91
CA LEU A 170 13.46 -18.91 -29.73
C LEU A 170 13.62 -19.58 -28.35
N ARG A 171 14.85 -19.80 -27.90
CA ARG A 171 15.15 -20.41 -26.60
C ARG A 171 14.78 -19.50 -25.43
N ASP A 172 15.00 -18.20 -25.54
CA ASP A 172 14.56 -17.18 -24.58
C ASP A 172 13.04 -17.17 -24.47
N LYS A 173 12.34 -17.16 -25.61
CA LYS A 173 10.88 -17.24 -25.66
C LYS A 173 10.35 -18.54 -25.02
N LEU A 174 11.03 -19.66 -25.22
CA LEU A 174 10.68 -20.94 -24.59
C LEU A 174 10.91 -20.91 -23.07
N HIS A 175 12.04 -20.40 -22.59
CA HIS A 175 12.33 -20.29 -21.14
C HIS A 175 11.32 -19.38 -20.44
N LYS A 176 11.02 -18.21 -21.04
CA LYS A 176 9.98 -17.30 -20.54
C LYS A 176 8.62 -17.97 -20.53
N SER A 177 8.27 -18.71 -21.60
CA SER A 177 7.03 -19.49 -21.65
C SER A 177 6.96 -20.52 -20.52
N VAL A 178 8.03 -21.27 -20.25
CA VAL A 178 8.09 -22.23 -19.14
C VAL A 178 7.97 -21.55 -17.78
N PHE A 179 8.68 -20.44 -17.54
CA PHE A 179 8.57 -19.66 -16.31
C PHE A 179 7.12 -19.18 -16.10
N TRP A 180 6.52 -18.53 -17.10
CA TRP A 180 5.15 -18.02 -17.00
C TRP A 180 4.12 -19.15 -16.90
N THR A 181 4.37 -20.31 -17.52
CA THR A 181 3.52 -21.50 -17.38
C THR A 181 3.57 -22.04 -15.96
N ARG A 182 4.76 -22.10 -15.33
CA ARG A 182 4.92 -22.51 -13.92
C ARG A 182 4.30 -21.49 -12.96
N CYS A 183 4.52 -20.19 -13.19
CA CYS A 183 3.83 -19.12 -12.45
C CYS A 183 2.32 -19.29 -12.54
N LEU A 184 1.79 -19.54 -13.74
CA LEU A 184 0.36 -19.74 -13.96
C LEU A 184 -0.15 -21.01 -13.28
N GLN A 185 0.58 -22.12 -13.35
CA GLN A 185 0.24 -23.37 -12.65
C GLN A 185 0.18 -23.16 -11.12
N HIS A 186 1.18 -22.50 -10.55
CA HIS A 186 1.18 -22.16 -9.12
C HIS A 186 0.07 -21.17 -8.76
N ALA A 187 -0.18 -20.16 -9.59
CA ALA A 187 -1.28 -19.20 -9.38
C ALA A 187 -2.66 -19.87 -9.49
N LEU A 188 -2.83 -20.85 -10.39
CA LEU A 188 -4.04 -21.65 -10.51
C LEU A 188 -4.23 -22.57 -9.28
N SER A 189 -3.14 -23.06 -8.68
CA SER A 189 -3.19 -23.91 -7.49
C SER A 189 -3.66 -23.18 -6.22
N LEU A 190 -3.44 -21.86 -6.13
CA LEU A 190 -3.98 -21.00 -5.06
C LEU A 190 -5.50 -20.81 -5.17
N GLY A 191 -6.04 -20.85 -6.39
CA GLY A 191 -7.42 -20.46 -6.67
C GLY A 191 -7.60 -18.94 -6.82
N GLN A 192 -8.63 -18.53 -7.56
CA GLN A 192 -8.82 -17.14 -7.97
C GLN A 192 -8.99 -16.16 -6.80
N LYS A 193 -9.63 -16.60 -5.71
CA LYS A 193 -9.84 -15.77 -4.51
C LYS A 193 -8.52 -15.49 -3.78
N ASP A 194 -7.78 -16.54 -3.42
CA ASP A 194 -6.54 -16.42 -2.66
C ASP A 194 -5.46 -15.66 -3.46
N LEU A 195 -5.47 -15.78 -4.79
CA LEU A 195 -4.59 -14.97 -5.65
C LEU A 195 -4.91 -13.47 -5.58
N VAL A 196 -6.19 -13.10 -5.51
CA VAL A 196 -6.58 -11.69 -5.34
C VAL A 196 -6.21 -11.18 -3.95
N ASP A 197 -6.46 -11.98 -2.92
CA ASP A 197 -6.11 -11.63 -1.54
C ASP A 197 -4.59 -11.49 -1.38
N PHE A 198 -3.81 -12.33 -2.06
CA PHE A 198 -2.35 -12.23 -2.14
C PHE A 198 -1.91 -10.90 -2.77
N MET A 199 -2.48 -10.55 -3.92
CA MET A 199 -2.16 -9.27 -4.57
C MET A 199 -2.60 -8.08 -3.71
N ASP A 200 -3.77 -8.16 -3.05
CA ASP A 200 -4.20 -7.09 -2.14
C ASP A 200 -3.23 -6.94 -0.96
N LEU A 201 -2.70 -8.04 -0.39
CA LEU A 201 -1.68 -7.99 0.64
C LEU A 201 -0.37 -7.35 0.15
N LEU A 202 0.12 -7.74 -1.02
CA LEU A 202 1.35 -7.21 -1.59
C LEU A 202 1.29 -5.70 -1.86
N LEU A 203 0.11 -5.20 -2.22
CA LEU A 203 -0.08 -3.83 -2.70
C LEU A 203 -0.59 -2.90 -1.60
N SER A 204 -1.26 -3.45 -0.58
CA SER A 204 -1.91 -2.65 0.45
C SER A 204 -0.93 -2.13 1.50
N PRO A 205 -1.27 -1.00 2.13
CA PRO A 205 -0.69 -0.64 3.42
C PRO A 205 -0.92 -1.74 4.46
N THR A 206 0.06 -1.96 5.34
CA THR A 206 -0.07 -2.90 6.46
C THR A 206 -1.28 -2.57 7.33
N SER A 207 -1.50 -1.28 7.61
CA SER A 207 -2.65 -0.84 8.38
C SER A 207 -3.96 -1.29 7.74
N LYS A 208 -4.06 -1.25 6.39
CA LYS A 208 -5.22 -1.74 5.66
C LYS A 208 -5.31 -3.27 5.74
N VAL A 209 -4.21 -4.00 5.56
CA VAL A 209 -4.20 -5.47 5.67
C VAL A 209 -4.71 -5.90 7.04
N LEU A 210 -4.14 -5.38 8.12
CA LEU A 210 -4.53 -5.70 9.49
C LEU A 210 -5.96 -5.22 9.81
N ASN A 211 -6.38 -4.07 9.27
CA ASN A 211 -7.76 -3.62 9.42
C ASN A 211 -8.76 -4.43 8.55
N MET A 212 -8.36 -5.02 7.43
CA MET A 212 -9.31 -5.72 6.56
C MET A 212 -9.83 -7.05 7.10
N TRP A 213 -9.23 -7.57 8.15
CA TRP A 213 -9.62 -8.85 8.74
C TRP A 213 -10.95 -8.84 9.52
N PHE A 214 -11.66 -7.71 9.60
CA PHE A 214 -12.95 -7.63 10.30
C PHE A 214 -13.99 -6.76 9.58
N GLU A 215 -15.11 -7.38 9.24
CA GLU A 215 -16.18 -6.83 8.40
C GLU A 215 -17.00 -5.71 9.08
N PHE A 216 -16.76 -4.44 8.72
CA PHE A 216 -17.66 -3.33 9.08
C PHE A 216 -18.72 -3.05 8.00
N LEU A 217 -18.35 -3.18 6.72
CA LEU A 217 -19.26 -2.89 5.60
C LEU A 217 -20.43 -3.88 5.46
N VAL A 218 -20.24 -5.14 5.85
CA VAL A 218 -21.32 -6.14 5.85
C VAL A 218 -22.35 -5.82 6.94
N MET A 219 -21.89 -5.35 8.10
CA MET A 219 -22.74 -5.01 9.24
C MET A 219 -23.61 -3.78 8.97
N MET A 220 -23.08 -2.75 8.31
CA MET A 220 -23.87 -1.57 7.95
C MET A 220 -24.97 -1.89 6.91
N GLU A 221 -24.75 -2.87 6.04
CA GLU A 221 -25.80 -3.35 5.12
C GLU A 221 -26.89 -4.16 5.84
N VAL A 222 -26.52 -4.89 6.91
CA VAL A 222 -27.50 -5.52 7.82
C VAL A 222 -28.36 -4.45 8.49
N LEU A 223 -27.76 -3.38 9.03
CA LEU A 223 -28.49 -2.26 9.63
C LEU A 223 -29.42 -1.58 8.61
N ASN A 224 -28.94 -1.31 7.40
CA ASN A 224 -29.73 -0.75 6.30
C ASN A 224 -30.98 -1.61 5.97
N LYS A 225 -30.82 -2.95 5.92
CA LYS A 225 -31.94 -3.87 5.70
C LYS A 225 -32.92 -3.92 6.88
N MET A 226 -32.42 -3.90 8.12
CA MET A 226 -33.25 -3.83 9.32
C MET A 226 -34.10 -2.55 9.33
N MET A 227 -33.47 -1.41 9.01
CA MET A 227 -34.13 -0.11 8.92
C MET A 227 -35.19 -0.06 7.81
N LYS A 228 -34.90 -0.61 6.63
CA LYS A 228 -35.88 -0.72 5.53
C LYS A 228 -37.06 -1.63 5.88
N LYS A 229 -36.81 -2.71 6.62
CA LYS A 229 -37.87 -3.63 7.07
C LYS A 229 -38.76 -2.99 8.13
N ALA A 230 -38.18 -2.26 9.09
CA ALA A 230 -38.93 -1.50 10.07
C ALA A 230 -39.79 -0.41 9.43
N LYS A 231 -39.28 0.29 8.40
CA LYS A 231 -40.07 1.23 7.59
C LYS A 231 -41.22 0.53 6.84
N GLY A 232 -40.95 -0.62 6.19
CA GLY A 232 -41.97 -1.39 5.48
C GLY A 232 -43.07 -1.94 6.39
N ALA A 233 -42.78 -2.14 7.68
CA ALA A 233 -43.73 -2.55 8.71
C ALA A 233 -44.45 -1.38 9.39
N GLY A 234 -44.20 -0.12 8.99
CA GLY A 234 -44.83 1.07 9.58
C GLY A 234 -44.25 1.52 10.92
N LEU A 235 -43.19 0.88 11.42
CA LEU A 235 -42.57 1.18 12.72
C LEU A 235 -41.70 2.45 12.68
N LEU A 236 -41.26 2.86 11.49
CA LEU A 236 -40.45 4.05 11.25
C LEU A 236 -41.01 4.84 10.07
N GLN A 237 -41.22 6.14 10.28
CA GLN A 237 -41.68 7.09 9.28
C GLN A 237 -40.58 8.13 9.05
N GLY A 238 -40.27 8.38 7.78
CA GLY A 238 -39.25 9.35 7.40
C GLY A 238 -39.86 10.67 6.95
N PHE A 239 -39.06 11.72 6.94
CA PHE A 239 -39.47 13.03 6.45
C PHE A 239 -39.75 12.99 4.94
N ARG A 240 -40.86 13.62 4.51
CA ARG A 240 -41.22 13.76 3.11
C ARG A 240 -40.67 15.08 2.56
N ALA A 241 -39.64 15.01 1.74
CA ALA A 241 -39.08 16.17 1.06
C ALA A 241 -40.01 16.55 -0.11
N ASN A 242 -40.91 17.52 0.11
CA ASN A 242 -41.83 18.01 -0.91
C ASN A 242 -41.14 19.05 -1.81
N GLY A 243 -41.04 18.75 -3.11
CA GLY A 243 -41.01 19.79 -4.15
C GLY A 243 -42.43 20.32 -4.39
N ARG A 244 -42.57 21.49 -5.04
CA ARG A 244 -43.86 22.19 -5.27
C ARG A 244 -44.93 21.44 -6.11
N ARG A 245 -44.84 20.12 -6.28
CA ARG A 245 -45.90 19.25 -6.85
C ARG A 245 -45.91 17.92 -6.08
N ASP A 246 -47.10 17.40 -5.76
CA ASP A 246 -47.37 16.24 -4.89
C ASP A 246 -46.71 14.92 -5.34
N GLY A 247 -45.41 14.79 -5.11
CA GLY A 247 -44.61 13.60 -5.43
C GLY A 247 -43.30 13.53 -4.64
N GLY A 248 -43.28 14.00 -3.39
CA GLY A 248 -42.07 14.09 -2.56
C GLY A 248 -41.43 12.74 -2.21
N VAL A 249 -40.10 12.72 -2.13
CA VAL A 249 -39.30 11.55 -1.71
C VAL A 249 -39.31 11.44 -0.18
N CYS A 250 -39.70 10.28 0.35
CA CYS A 250 -39.68 10.01 1.79
C CYS A 250 -38.30 9.48 2.23
N VAL A 251 -37.53 10.30 2.94
CA VAL A 251 -36.19 9.99 3.45
C VAL A 251 -36.29 9.64 4.93
N SER A 252 -35.96 8.41 5.30
CA SER A 252 -35.99 7.94 6.70
C SER A 252 -34.62 7.86 7.34
N HIS A 253 -33.57 7.60 6.55
CA HIS A 253 -32.20 7.53 7.03
C HIS A 253 -31.23 7.75 5.88
N LEU A 254 -30.08 8.35 6.19
CA LEU A 254 -28.94 8.49 5.30
C LEU A 254 -27.74 7.83 5.98
N LEU A 255 -27.10 6.89 5.29
CA LEU A 255 -25.95 6.14 5.78
C LEU A 255 -24.72 6.51 4.95
N PHE A 256 -23.69 7.02 5.60
CA PHE A 256 -22.39 7.30 4.98
C PHE A 256 -21.27 6.76 5.87
N ALA A 257 -20.65 5.66 5.44
CA ALA A 257 -19.61 4.97 6.21
C ALA A 257 -20.05 4.63 7.65
N ASN A 258 -19.49 5.30 8.66
CA ASN A 258 -19.79 5.18 10.08
C ASN A 258 -20.77 6.24 10.60
N ASP A 259 -21.15 7.23 9.77
CA ASP A 259 -22.09 8.29 10.13
C ASP A 259 -23.50 7.98 9.60
N MET A 260 -24.48 8.14 10.49
CA MET A 260 -25.90 7.91 10.19
C MET A 260 -26.70 9.15 10.58
N ILE A 261 -27.46 9.69 9.64
CA ILE A 261 -28.57 10.61 9.96
C ILE A 261 -29.86 9.82 9.90
N LEU A 262 -30.62 9.90 10.99
CA LEU A 262 -31.98 9.38 11.06
C LEU A 262 -32.97 10.54 10.97
N PHE A 263 -34.02 10.35 10.17
CA PHE A 263 -35.16 11.26 10.11
C PHE A 263 -36.38 10.51 10.63
N CYS A 264 -36.98 11.05 11.68
CA CYS A 264 -38.17 10.50 12.32
C CYS A 264 -39.02 11.64 12.87
N ASP A 265 -40.31 11.38 13.03
CA ASP A 265 -41.25 12.25 13.71
C ASP A 265 -41.01 12.18 15.24
N ALA A 266 -41.39 13.23 15.96
CA ALA A 266 -41.13 13.39 17.39
C ALA A 266 -42.10 12.60 18.29
N TYR A 267 -42.43 11.37 17.91
CA TYR A 267 -43.27 10.46 18.69
C TYR A 267 -42.42 9.53 19.55
N GLU A 268 -42.75 9.41 20.83
CA GLU A 268 -42.02 8.55 21.80
C GLU A 268 -41.96 7.09 21.35
N GLU A 269 -43.07 6.57 20.83
CA GLU A 269 -43.18 5.20 20.31
C GLU A 269 -42.20 4.94 19.16
N GLN A 270 -42.01 5.92 18.27
CA GLN A 270 -41.10 5.81 17.14
C GLN A 270 -39.63 5.83 17.59
N ILE A 271 -39.27 6.68 18.54
CA ILE A 271 -37.91 6.72 19.11
C ILE A 271 -37.61 5.44 19.91
N LEU A 272 -38.61 4.87 20.58
CA LEU A 272 -38.48 3.56 21.23
C LEU A 272 -38.21 2.46 20.21
N HIS A 273 -38.89 2.44 19.06
CA HIS A 273 -38.61 1.51 17.97
C HIS A 273 -37.19 1.67 17.41
N VAL A 274 -36.69 2.90 17.30
CA VAL A 274 -35.28 3.16 16.90
C VAL A 274 -34.32 2.58 17.92
N ARG A 275 -34.53 2.82 19.21
CA ARG A 275 -33.71 2.24 20.28
C ARG A 275 -33.74 0.72 20.26
N MET A 276 -34.91 0.11 20.11
CA MET A 276 -35.05 -1.35 20.02
C MET A 276 -34.35 -1.91 18.78
N LEU A 277 -34.43 -1.25 17.64
CA LEU A 277 -33.73 -1.65 16.42
C LEU A 277 -32.21 -1.58 16.60
N LEU A 278 -31.71 -0.49 17.19
CA LEU A 278 -30.29 -0.34 17.51
C LEU A 278 -29.82 -1.38 18.54
N LEU A 279 -30.63 -1.71 19.56
CA LEU A 279 -30.33 -2.77 20.53
C LEU A 279 -30.32 -4.16 19.88
N CYS A 280 -31.30 -4.47 19.03
CA CYS A 280 -31.32 -5.70 18.24
C CYS A 280 -30.11 -5.78 17.30
N PHE A 281 -29.71 -4.67 16.68
CA PHE A 281 -28.50 -4.60 15.87
C PHE A 281 -27.25 -4.86 16.72
N GLN A 282 -27.14 -4.28 17.92
CA GLN A 282 -26.06 -4.56 18.86
C GLN A 282 -26.02 -6.03 19.28
N ALA A 283 -27.18 -6.62 19.58
CA ALA A 283 -27.30 -8.02 19.99
C ALA A 283 -26.94 -9.00 18.86
N VAL A 284 -27.32 -8.70 17.62
CA VAL A 284 -27.08 -9.56 16.44
C VAL A 284 -25.64 -9.42 15.92
N THR A 285 -25.04 -8.24 16.02
CA THR A 285 -23.70 -7.97 15.45
C THR A 285 -22.57 -7.96 16.48
N GLY A 286 -22.89 -7.87 17.77
CA GLY A 286 -21.92 -7.68 18.85
C GLY A 286 -21.29 -6.28 18.89
N LEU A 287 -21.66 -5.36 17.99
CA LEU A 287 -21.22 -3.97 18.01
C LEU A 287 -21.94 -3.19 19.11
N LYS A 288 -21.31 -2.15 19.66
CA LYS A 288 -21.95 -1.22 20.60
C LYS A 288 -22.30 0.08 19.89
N VAL A 289 -23.54 0.55 20.01
CA VAL A 289 -23.92 1.89 19.52
C VAL A 289 -23.59 2.89 20.62
N ASN A 290 -22.71 3.84 20.33
CA ASN A 290 -22.32 4.88 21.28
C ASN A 290 -23.31 6.05 21.22
N ALA A 291 -24.40 5.94 21.99
CA ALA A 291 -25.43 6.97 22.05
C ALA A 291 -24.89 8.31 22.63
N LEU A 292 -23.82 8.29 23.42
CA LEU A 292 -23.20 9.50 24.00
C LEU A 292 -22.55 10.41 22.94
N LYS A 293 -22.22 9.85 21.76
CA LYS A 293 -21.70 10.59 20.59
C LYS A 293 -22.82 10.97 19.61
N SER A 294 -24.04 10.48 19.82
CA SER A 294 -25.20 10.81 18.99
C SER A 294 -25.82 12.14 19.42
N GLU A 295 -26.31 12.89 18.45
CA GLU A 295 -26.96 14.19 18.65
C GLU A 295 -28.38 14.14 18.06
N MET A 296 -29.35 14.66 18.80
CA MET A 296 -30.73 14.86 18.36
C MET A 296 -31.01 16.34 18.19
N VAL A 297 -31.50 16.72 17.02
CA VAL A 297 -31.76 18.11 16.65
C VAL A 297 -33.25 18.28 16.38
N PRO A 298 -33.98 19.07 17.18
CA PRO A 298 -35.40 19.32 16.94
C PRO A 298 -35.57 20.22 15.71
N ILE A 299 -36.53 19.87 14.84
CA ILE A 299 -36.93 20.68 13.70
C ILE A 299 -38.35 21.18 13.97
N GLY A 300 -38.49 22.47 14.29
CA GLY A 300 -39.76 23.06 14.74
C GLY A 300 -39.97 22.96 16.24
N GLU A 301 -41.21 23.18 16.70
CA GLU A 301 -41.58 23.06 18.11
C GLU A 301 -41.75 21.59 18.51
N VAL A 302 -40.85 21.10 19.36
CA VAL A 302 -40.87 19.72 19.89
C VAL A 302 -40.89 19.78 21.43
N PRO A 303 -42.08 19.87 22.06
CA PRO A 303 -42.21 20.12 23.49
C PRO A 303 -41.69 18.98 24.38
N ASN A 304 -41.62 17.75 23.85
CA ASN A 304 -41.17 16.54 24.55
C ASN A 304 -39.71 16.14 24.24
N ILE A 305 -38.88 17.02 23.66
CA ILE A 305 -37.52 16.69 23.20
C ILE A 305 -36.63 16.06 24.29
N HIS A 306 -36.76 16.51 25.54
CA HIS A 306 -35.98 15.98 26.67
C HIS A 306 -36.30 14.50 26.94
N ILE A 307 -37.57 14.10 26.82
CA ILE A 307 -38.02 12.71 26.98
C ILE A 307 -37.48 11.85 25.83
N LEU A 308 -37.54 12.34 24.59
CA LEU A 308 -37.04 11.62 23.41
C LEU A 308 -35.52 11.37 23.48
N VAL A 309 -34.77 12.34 24.00
CA VAL A 309 -33.31 12.24 24.17
C VAL A 309 -32.95 11.24 25.26
N GLU A 310 -33.70 11.18 26.35
CA GLU A 310 -33.55 10.18 27.40
C GLU A 310 -33.88 8.77 26.89
N ILE A 311 -34.94 8.64 26.08
CA ILE A 311 -35.30 7.37 25.43
C ILE A 311 -34.17 6.92 24.49
N LEU A 312 -33.46 7.78 23.76
CA LEU A 312 -32.37 7.32 22.89
C LEU A 312 -30.98 7.28 23.58
N GLY A 313 -30.81 8.02 24.68
CA GLY A 313 -29.55 8.16 25.42
C GLY A 313 -28.53 9.09 24.74
N CYS A 314 -28.97 10.14 24.06
CA CYS A 314 -28.14 11.02 23.22
C CYS A 314 -28.04 12.47 23.75
N ARG A 315 -27.44 13.41 22.99
CA ARG A 315 -27.34 14.84 23.35
C ARG A 315 -28.28 15.70 22.51
N ILE A 316 -28.79 16.81 23.07
CA ILE A 316 -29.58 17.80 22.32
C ILE A 316 -28.66 18.80 21.63
N ARG A 317 -28.96 19.17 20.38
CA ARG A 317 -28.29 20.26 19.64
C ARG A 317 -29.29 21.07 18.82
N SER A 318 -28.92 22.27 18.38
CA SER A 318 -29.76 23.17 17.59
C SER A 318 -29.22 23.43 16.18
N LEU A 319 -30.09 23.84 15.26
CA LEU A 319 -29.70 24.38 13.95
C LEU A 319 -29.24 25.85 14.07
N PRO A 320 -28.36 26.34 13.17
CA PRO A 320 -27.71 25.62 12.08
C PRO A 320 -26.53 24.78 12.56
N MET A 321 -26.32 23.62 11.93
CA MET A 321 -25.19 22.73 12.22
C MET A 321 -24.41 22.38 10.95
N THR A 322 -23.17 21.93 11.09
CA THR A 322 -22.36 21.49 9.94
C THR A 322 -22.40 19.97 9.82
N TYR A 323 -22.89 19.46 8.70
CA TYR A 323 -22.85 18.04 8.36
C TYR A 323 -22.13 17.84 7.02
N LEU A 324 -21.05 17.05 7.03
CA LEU A 324 -20.16 16.85 5.86
C LEU A 324 -19.71 18.18 5.21
N GLY A 325 -19.48 19.20 6.02
CA GLY A 325 -19.09 20.54 5.57
C GLY A 325 -20.24 21.42 5.05
N MET A 326 -21.48 20.92 5.00
CA MET A 326 -22.66 21.71 4.61
C MET A 326 -23.41 22.26 5.83
N PRO A 327 -23.83 23.54 5.82
CA PRO A 327 -24.68 24.09 6.85
C PRO A 327 -26.12 23.55 6.69
N LEU A 328 -26.56 22.72 7.62
CA LEU A 328 -27.93 22.28 7.77
C LEU A 328 -28.69 23.30 8.63
N GLY A 329 -29.86 23.75 8.16
CA GLY A 329 -30.73 24.68 8.89
C GLY A 329 -30.36 26.17 8.81
N ALA A 330 -29.44 26.56 7.93
CA ALA A 330 -29.13 27.97 7.69
C ALA A 330 -30.31 28.70 7.01
N SER A 331 -30.58 29.95 7.41
CA SER A 331 -31.61 30.79 6.79
C SER A 331 -31.30 31.00 5.31
N HIS A 332 -32.29 30.80 4.44
CA HIS A 332 -32.20 31.05 2.99
C HIS A 332 -31.85 32.51 2.64
N LYS A 333 -31.92 33.43 3.61
CA LYS A 333 -31.62 34.86 3.45
C LYS A 333 -30.30 35.30 4.10
N SER A 334 -29.41 34.38 4.50
CA SER A 334 -28.12 34.76 5.13
C SER A 334 -27.01 34.95 4.08
N PRO A 335 -26.72 36.19 3.63
CA PRO A 335 -25.68 36.43 2.64
C PRO A 335 -24.28 36.06 3.14
N THR A 336 -23.98 36.11 4.44
CA THR A 336 -22.68 35.68 4.98
C THR A 336 -22.42 34.18 4.84
N VAL A 337 -23.48 33.36 4.85
CA VAL A 337 -23.40 31.90 4.67
C VAL A 337 -23.52 31.52 3.19
N TRP A 338 -24.35 32.22 2.42
CA TRP A 338 -24.63 31.90 1.03
C TRP A 338 -23.74 32.63 0.02
N ASN A 339 -23.18 33.81 0.29
CA ASN A 339 -22.34 34.54 -0.68
C ASN A 339 -21.07 33.77 -1.07
N PRO A 340 -20.33 33.12 -0.15
CA PRO A 340 -19.20 32.28 -0.53
C PRO A 340 -19.62 31.06 -1.38
N ILE A 341 -20.86 30.58 -1.20
CA ILE A 341 -21.48 29.48 -1.97
C ILE A 341 -21.98 29.98 -3.33
N LEU A 342 -22.55 31.19 -3.40
CA LEU A 342 -23.08 31.84 -4.60
C LEU A 342 -21.95 32.33 -5.52
N GLU A 343 -20.88 32.91 -5.00
CA GLU A 343 -19.65 33.23 -5.76
C GLU A 343 -18.97 31.96 -6.32
N LYS A 344 -19.11 30.84 -5.60
CA LYS A 344 -18.67 29.51 -6.04
C LYS A 344 -19.60 28.90 -7.11
N ILE A 345 -20.90 29.21 -7.10
CA ILE A 345 -21.91 28.76 -8.08
C ILE A 345 -21.89 29.63 -9.35
N GLU A 346 -21.65 30.94 -9.25
CA GLU A 346 -21.61 31.87 -10.39
C GLU A 346 -20.53 31.52 -11.43
N ARG A 347 -19.48 30.80 -11.04
CA ARG A 347 -18.44 30.30 -11.97
C ARG A 347 -18.84 29.03 -12.73
N ARG A 348 -20.02 28.46 -12.51
CA ARG A 348 -20.49 27.22 -13.16
C ARG A 348 -21.87 27.42 -13.79
N GLY A 349 -21.90 27.62 -15.11
CA GLY A 349 -23.13 27.54 -15.90
C GLY A 349 -23.65 26.10 -16.04
N VAL A 350 -24.95 26.02 -16.36
CA VAL A 350 -25.77 24.87 -16.79
C VAL A 350 -25.98 23.71 -15.81
N HIS A 351 -26.84 23.90 -14.79
CA HIS A 351 -28.04 23.08 -14.51
C HIS A 351 -28.86 23.74 -13.37
N GLY A 352 -30.18 23.57 -13.36
CA GLY A 352 -31.08 24.30 -12.43
C GLY A 352 -31.59 25.63 -13.01
N SER A 353 -31.67 26.70 -12.22
CA SER A 353 -32.10 28.05 -12.66
C SER A 353 -31.39 28.56 -13.93
N GLY A 354 -30.20 28.01 -14.25
CA GLY A 354 -29.50 28.21 -15.52
C GLY A 354 -30.22 27.66 -16.77
N LEU A 355 -31.06 26.62 -16.68
CA LEU A 355 -31.88 26.16 -17.82
C LEU A 355 -32.93 27.22 -18.19
N TRP A 356 -33.62 27.78 -17.21
CA TRP A 356 -34.58 28.86 -17.43
C TRP A 356 -33.89 30.14 -17.92
N ARG A 357 -32.69 30.45 -17.40
CA ARG A 357 -31.88 31.58 -17.87
C ARG A 357 -31.34 31.35 -19.30
N SER A 358 -31.01 30.11 -19.66
CA SER A 358 -30.56 29.72 -21.02
C SER A 358 -31.71 29.65 -22.03
N ILE A 359 -32.91 29.23 -21.60
CA ILE A 359 -34.15 29.35 -22.38
C ILE A 359 -34.49 30.82 -22.63
N HIS A 360 -34.25 31.69 -21.65
CA HIS A 360 -34.43 33.13 -21.79
C HIS A 360 -33.40 33.77 -22.74
N MET A 361 -32.12 33.38 -22.65
CA MET A 361 -31.06 33.85 -23.56
C MET A 361 -31.18 33.28 -24.99
N GLY A 362 -31.79 32.11 -25.16
CA GLY A 362 -32.03 31.43 -26.46
C GLY A 362 -33.51 31.38 -26.85
N TRP A 363 -34.31 32.37 -26.43
CA TRP A 363 -35.77 32.35 -26.56
C TRP A 363 -36.26 32.16 -27.99
N GLU A 364 -35.55 32.70 -28.99
CA GLU A 364 -35.94 32.55 -30.40
C GLU A 364 -35.90 31.09 -30.88
N ASP A 365 -34.94 30.28 -30.44
CA ASP A 365 -34.86 28.87 -30.82
C ASP A 365 -35.81 27.99 -29.99
N PHE A 366 -36.06 28.38 -28.75
CA PHE A 366 -37.04 27.71 -27.88
C PHE A 366 -38.49 27.93 -28.38
N SER A 367 -38.86 29.19 -28.65
CA SER A 367 -40.22 29.60 -29.05
C SER A 367 -40.67 29.00 -30.38
N LYS A 368 -39.77 28.73 -31.34
CA LYS A 368 -40.08 28.00 -32.60
C LYS A 368 -40.75 26.64 -32.35
N ASN A 369 -40.42 26.00 -31.22
CA ASN A 369 -40.91 24.68 -30.84
C ASN A 369 -42.18 24.71 -29.97
N ILE A 370 -42.69 25.91 -29.66
CA ILE A 370 -43.95 26.12 -28.95
C ILE A 370 -45.04 26.49 -29.97
N ARG A 371 -46.27 26.01 -29.75
CA ARG A 371 -47.47 26.43 -30.46
C ARG A 371 -48.48 26.92 -29.42
N PHE A 372 -49.14 28.03 -29.68
CA PHE A 372 -50.26 28.46 -28.85
C PHE A 372 -51.55 27.90 -29.42
N GLU A 373 -52.36 27.25 -28.58
CA GLU A 373 -53.70 26.79 -28.93
C GLU A 373 -54.70 27.59 -28.08
N VAL A 374 -55.55 28.37 -28.75
CA VAL A 374 -56.53 29.26 -28.11
C VAL A 374 -57.72 28.42 -27.66
N GLY A 375 -58.00 28.47 -26.36
CA GLY A 375 -59.14 27.83 -25.72
C GLY A 375 -60.19 28.89 -25.39
N VAL A 376 -60.61 28.96 -24.11
CA VAL A 376 -61.58 29.94 -23.63
C VAL A 376 -61.01 31.36 -23.47
N GLY A 377 -59.84 31.73 -23.99
CA GLY A 377 -59.40 33.13 -24.09
C GLY A 377 -59.13 33.88 -22.77
N ASP A 378 -58.96 33.17 -21.66
CA ASP A 378 -58.88 33.70 -20.30
C ASP A 378 -57.49 34.24 -19.90
N ARG A 379 -56.42 33.82 -20.60
CA ARG A 379 -55.02 34.10 -20.19
C ARG A 379 -54.28 35.07 -21.10
N MET A 380 -54.78 35.32 -22.30
CA MET A 380 -54.36 36.45 -23.11
C MET A 380 -55.53 37.40 -23.35
N LYS A 381 -55.44 38.61 -22.79
CA LYS A 381 -56.29 39.75 -23.17
C LYS A 381 -55.93 40.23 -24.58
N LEU A 382 -56.22 39.44 -25.59
CA LEU A 382 -56.27 39.94 -26.98
C LEU A 382 -57.58 40.73 -27.22
N TRP A 383 -58.57 40.52 -26.35
CA TRP A 383 -59.88 41.16 -26.39
C TRP A 383 -60.33 41.29 -24.92
N THR A 384 -60.37 42.50 -24.39
CA THR A 384 -61.09 42.75 -23.13
C THR A 384 -62.56 42.41 -23.35
N ASP A 385 -63.12 41.67 -22.38
CA ASP A 385 -64.54 41.35 -22.22
C ASP A 385 -65.00 40.04 -22.88
N GLN A 386 -64.94 38.95 -22.11
CA GLN A 386 -65.76 37.74 -22.34
C GLN A 386 -67.19 37.87 -21.82
N CYS A 387 -67.75 39.07 -21.97
CA CYS A 387 -69.17 39.26 -22.21
C CYS A 387 -69.26 40.27 -23.35
N TRP A 388 -70.01 39.96 -24.41
CA TRP A 388 -70.44 41.02 -25.32
C TRP A 388 -71.37 41.94 -24.51
N ASP A 389 -70.85 43.06 -23.99
CA ASP A 389 -71.71 44.06 -23.37
C ASP A 389 -72.32 44.92 -24.49
N VAL A 390 -73.31 44.35 -25.18
CA VAL A 390 -74.03 45.06 -26.24
C VAL A 390 -75.06 45.97 -25.58
N HIS A 391 -74.62 47.14 -25.14
CA HIS A 391 -75.52 48.19 -24.68
C HIS A 391 -76.22 48.85 -25.87
N PHE A 392 -77.50 48.53 -26.05
CA PHE A 392 -78.34 49.24 -27.01
C PHE A 392 -78.68 50.62 -26.45
N THR A 393 -78.26 51.67 -27.15
CA THR A 393 -78.38 53.07 -26.73
C THR A 393 -79.82 53.59 -26.61
N ARG A 394 -80.82 52.81 -27.03
CA ARG A 394 -82.24 53.14 -26.88
C ARG A 394 -83.06 51.94 -26.39
N ARG A 395 -84.14 52.21 -25.67
CA ARG A 395 -85.16 51.19 -25.35
C ARG A 395 -85.84 50.72 -26.64
N ARG A 396 -86.00 49.41 -26.78
CA ARG A 396 -86.64 48.79 -27.95
C ARG A 396 -88.10 48.46 -27.66
N ASN A 397 -88.90 48.42 -28.72
CA ASN A 397 -90.29 47.98 -28.62
C ASN A 397 -90.37 46.46 -28.79
N ASP A 398 -91.42 45.84 -28.23
CA ASP A 398 -91.53 44.38 -28.13
C ASP A 398 -91.46 43.64 -29.48
N TRP A 399 -91.86 44.29 -30.57
CA TRP A 399 -91.77 43.72 -31.92
C TRP A 399 -90.33 43.67 -32.50
N GLU A 400 -89.37 44.41 -31.91
CA GLU A 400 -87.95 44.35 -32.29
C GLU A 400 -87.18 43.27 -31.53
N MET A 401 -87.78 42.65 -30.50
CA MET A 401 -87.11 41.68 -29.63
C MET A 401 -86.84 40.34 -30.31
N GLY A 402 -87.68 39.91 -31.26
CA GLY A 402 -87.46 38.68 -32.03
C GLY A 402 -86.15 38.70 -32.82
N GLY A 403 -85.83 39.83 -33.47
CA GLY A 403 -84.57 39.98 -34.21
C GLY A 403 -83.34 40.12 -33.31
N VAL A 404 -83.52 40.56 -32.06
CA VAL A 404 -82.42 40.58 -31.07
C VAL A 404 -82.13 39.18 -30.56
N ASP A 405 -83.17 38.39 -30.31
CA ASP A 405 -83.01 37.00 -29.85
C ASP A 405 -82.28 36.15 -30.91
N ASP A 406 -82.64 36.30 -32.20
CA ASP A 406 -81.94 35.61 -33.29
C ASP A 406 -80.47 36.06 -33.43
N PHE A 407 -80.19 37.36 -33.24
CA PHE A 407 -78.83 37.88 -33.27
C PHE A 407 -77.97 37.35 -32.11
N LEU A 408 -78.51 37.32 -30.89
CA LEU A 408 -77.82 36.80 -29.71
C LEU A 408 -77.64 35.27 -29.79
N ARG A 409 -78.60 34.53 -30.33
CA ARG A 409 -78.45 33.09 -30.60
C ARG A 409 -77.37 32.79 -31.64
N THR A 410 -77.25 33.62 -32.67
CA THR A 410 -76.20 33.50 -33.70
C THR A 410 -74.80 33.83 -33.14
N LEU A 411 -74.72 34.77 -32.19
CA LEU A 411 -73.49 35.04 -31.43
C LEU A 411 -73.12 33.88 -30.50
N GLY A 412 -74.11 33.30 -29.82
CA GLY A 412 -73.92 32.14 -28.93
C GLY A 412 -73.50 30.86 -29.66
N SER A 413 -73.96 30.64 -30.89
CA SER A 413 -73.64 29.46 -31.69
C SER A 413 -72.25 29.48 -32.35
N ASN A 414 -71.52 30.60 -32.26
CA ASN A 414 -70.14 30.75 -32.78
C ASN A 414 -69.07 30.86 -31.67
N LEU A 415 -69.41 30.55 -30.41
CA LEU A 415 -68.42 30.44 -29.33
C LEU A 415 -67.64 29.11 -29.47
N PRO A 416 -66.30 29.10 -29.27
CA PRO A 416 -65.49 27.89 -29.48
C PRO A 416 -65.88 26.77 -28.50
N PRO A 417 -65.89 25.48 -28.91
CA PRO A 417 -66.60 24.42 -28.20
C PRO A 417 -65.81 23.74 -27.06
N THR A 418 -64.67 24.29 -26.64
CA THR A 418 -63.78 23.61 -25.68
C THR A 418 -63.70 24.34 -24.35
N GLU A 419 -64.17 23.70 -23.27
CA GLU A 419 -64.10 24.17 -21.87
C GLU A 419 -62.66 24.26 -21.29
N ASN A 420 -61.63 24.01 -22.10
CA ASN A 420 -60.24 24.05 -21.64
C ASN A 420 -59.63 25.45 -21.87
N GLY A 421 -59.00 26.02 -20.83
CA GLY A 421 -58.32 27.31 -20.88
C GLY A 421 -57.16 27.37 -21.89
N ASP A 422 -56.71 28.57 -22.23
CA ASP A 422 -55.60 28.80 -23.16
C ASP A 422 -54.32 28.09 -22.69
N HIS A 423 -53.66 27.34 -23.58
CA HIS A 423 -52.44 26.63 -23.21
C HIS A 423 -51.38 26.60 -24.32
N LEU A 424 -50.11 26.66 -23.88
CA LEU A 424 -48.94 26.54 -24.74
C LEU A 424 -48.63 25.05 -24.93
N ARG A 425 -48.58 24.61 -26.19
CA ARG A 425 -48.30 23.24 -26.58
C ARG A 425 -46.88 23.10 -27.11
N TRP A 426 -46.15 22.12 -26.58
CA TRP A 426 -44.79 21.77 -27.01
C TRP A 426 -44.84 20.81 -28.20
N LYS A 427 -44.27 21.23 -29.34
CA LYS A 427 -44.38 20.50 -30.62
C LYS A 427 -43.56 19.19 -30.66
N LEU A 428 -42.57 19.03 -29.79
CA LEU A 428 -41.65 17.88 -29.82
C LEU A 428 -42.18 16.64 -29.07
N THR A 429 -43.35 16.76 -28.44
CA THR A 429 -43.98 15.72 -27.62
C THR A 429 -45.42 15.52 -28.05
N LYS A 430 -45.87 14.26 -28.17
CA LYS A 430 -47.21 13.94 -28.69
C LYS A 430 -48.35 14.44 -27.80
N ASN A 431 -48.17 14.43 -26.48
CA ASN A 431 -49.11 14.94 -25.49
C ASN A 431 -49.10 16.48 -25.36
N GLY A 432 -48.11 17.15 -25.94
CA GLY A 432 -48.05 18.62 -25.93
C GLY A 432 -47.44 19.26 -24.69
N ASP A 433 -47.02 18.47 -23.69
CA ASP A 433 -46.36 18.99 -22.48
C ASP A 433 -44.86 19.17 -22.68
N PHE A 434 -44.31 20.26 -22.14
CA PHE A 434 -42.86 20.43 -22.13
C PHE A 434 -42.20 19.41 -21.19
N ASP A 435 -41.25 18.64 -21.73
CA ASP A 435 -40.34 17.82 -20.94
C ASP A 435 -38.89 18.13 -21.26
N VAL A 436 -38.04 18.14 -20.23
CA VAL A 436 -36.63 18.53 -20.35
C VAL A 436 -35.86 17.57 -21.26
N ARG A 437 -36.22 16.28 -21.31
CA ARG A 437 -35.54 15.26 -22.12
C ARG A 437 -35.81 15.48 -23.62
N SER A 438 -37.02 15.84 -24.04
CA SER A 438 -37.32 16.15 -25.46
C SER A 438 -36.59 17.39 -25.96
N PHE A 439 -36.47 18.44 -25.15
CA PHE A 439 -35.68 19.61 -25.51
C PHE A 439 -34.17 19.33 -25.55
N TYR A 440 -33.63 18.59 -24.58
CA TYR A 440 -32.22 18.16 -24.60
C TYR A 440 -31.90 17.26 -25.80
N ASN A 441 -32.82 16.38 -26.21
CA ASN A 441 -32.66 15.54 -27.39
C ASN A 441 -32.69 16.35 -28.71
N LYS A 442 -33.37 17.51 -28.73
CA LYS A 442 -33.34 18.43 -29.86
C LYS A 442 -32.05 19.25 -29.91
N LEU A 443 -31.50 19.62 -28.75
CA LEU A 443 -30.21 20.31 -28.61
C LEU A 443 -29.00 19.39 -28.87
N ARG A 444 -29.14 18.09 -28.57
CA ARG A 444 -28.16 17.06 -28.91
C ARG A 444 -28.35 16.61 -30.36
N SER A 445 -27.52 17.09 -31.29
CA SER A 445 -27.29 16.34 -32.53
C SER A 445 -26.86 14.90 -32.18
N PRO A 446 -27.46 13.86 -32.77
CA PRO A 446 -27.21 12.50 -32.35
C PRO A 446 -25.83 12.05 -32.83
N LEU A 447 -24.87 11.95 -31.92
CA LEU A 447 -23.76 11.02 -32.06
C LEU A 447 -23.95 9.89 -31.05
N PRO A 448 -24.14 8.63 -31.48
CA PRO A 448 -24.40 7.52 -30.58
C PRO A 448 -23.12 7.16 -29.82
N ILE A 449 -23.06 7.49 -28.52
CA ILE A 449 -22.04 6.94 -27.62
C ILE A 449 -22.48 5.53 -27.22
N ILE A 450 -21.83 4.51 -27.77
CA ILE A 450 -22.07 3.09 -27.43
C ILE A 450 -21.31 2.77 -26.14
N PHE A 451 -22.02 2.57 -25.02
CA PHE A 451 -21.39 2.19 -23.73
C PHE A 451 -20.94 0.71 -23.73
N PRO A 452 -19.66 0.38 -23.41
CA PRO A 452 -19.07 -0.94 -23.64
C PRO A 452 -19.38 -1.93 -22.49
N TRP A 453 -20.66 -2.11 -22.16
CA TRP A 453 -21.08 -2.96 -21.03
C TRP A 453 -20.53 -4.40 -21.12
N LYS A 454 -20.32 -4.95 -22.32
CA LYS A 454 -19.73 -6.29 -22.50
C LYS A 454 -18.25 -6.34 -22.09
N GLY A 455 -17.48 -5.29 -22.37
CA GLY A 455 -16.06 -5.19 -21.98
C GLY A 455 -15.84 -4.96 -20.49
N VAL A 456 -16.91 -4.66 -19.75
CA VAL A 456 -16.89 -4.45 -18.29
C VAL A 456 -17.52 -5.63 -17.54
N TRP A 457 -18.64 -6.15 -18.03
CA TRP A 457 -19.49 -7.12 -17.32
C TRP A 457 -19.44 -8.56 -17.85
N LYS A 458 -18.99 -8.81 -19.09
CA LYS A 458 -18.79 -10.19 -19.60
C LYS A 458 -17.38 -10.74 -19.36
N VAL A 459 -16.57 -9.96 -18.65
CA VAL A 459 -15.21 -10.28 -18.26
C VAL A 459 -15.25 -11.23 -17.05
N LYS A 460 -14.36 -12.24 -16.98
CA LYS A 460 -14.19 -13.08 -15.77
C LYS A 460 -13.44 -12.33 -14.66
N ALA A 461 -13.91 -11.12 -14.34
CA ALA A 461 -13.40 -10.26 -13.28
C ALA A 461 -14.32 -10.32 -12.05
N LEU A 462 -13.76 -10.04 -10.86
CA LEU A 462 -14.56 -9.84 -9.65
C LEU A 462 -15.52 -8.65 -9.86
N ARG A 463 -16.76 -8.77 -9.36
CA ARG A 463 -17.81 -7.74 -9.55
C ARG A 463 -17.39 -6.35 -9.09
N ARG A 464 -16.56 -6.24 -8.05
CA ARG A 464 -16.02 -4.97 -7.53
C ARG A 464 -15.07 -4.29 -8.53
N VAL A 465 -14.25 -5.06 -9.24
CA VAL A 465 -13.40 -4.53 -10.30
C VAL A 465 -14.24 -4.07 -11.48
N SER A 466 -15.19 -4.89 -11.94
CA SER A 466 -16.08 -4.50 -13.03
C SER A 466 -16.83 -3.21 -12.69
N PHE A 467 -17.28 -3.06 -11.45
CA PHE A 467 -17.92 -1.84 -10.97
C PHE A 467 -16.96 -0.64 -10.95
N PHE A 468 -15.71 -0.81 -10.50
CA PHE A 468 -14.73 0.27 -10.54
C PHE A 468 -14.40 0.71 -11.97
N VAL A 469 -14.15 -0.24 -12.88
CA VAL A 469 -13.87 0.06 -14.29
C VAL A 469 -15.07 0.76 -14.92
N TRP A 470 -16.29 0.32 -14.59
CA TRP A 470 -17.52 1.02 -14.98
C TRP A 470 -17.49 2.48 -14.51
N THR A 471 -17.21 2.75 -13.22
CA THR A 471 -17.13 4.11 -12.70
C THR A 471 -15.96 4.93 -13.27
N ALA A 472 -14.83 4.31 -13.59
CA ALA A 472 -13.66 4.97 -14.17
C ALA A 472 -13.91 5.40 -15.62
N VAL A 473 -14.60 4.56 -16.40
CA VAL A 473 -15.03 4.89 -17.78
C VAL A 473 -16.01 6.06 -17.81
N TRP A 474 -16.80 6.22 -16.74
CA TRP A 474 -17.69 7.36 -16.57
C TRP A 474 -17.03 8.58 -15.94
N ASP A 475 -15.74 8.52 -15.59
CA ASP A 475 -15.01 9.60 -14.91
C ASP A 475 -15.62 9.97 -13.53
N ILE A 476 -16.05 8.97 -12.75
CA ILE A 476 -16.78 9.15 -11.47
C ILE A 476 -15.91 8.79 -10.24
N ILE A 477 -14.73 8.19 -10.46
CA ILE A 477 -13.86 7.75 -9.36
C ILE A 477 -13.23 8.94 -8.61
N LEU A 478 -12.78 8.70 -7.38
CA LEU A 478 -12.25 9.75 -6.51
C LEU A 478 -10.81 10.11 -6.92
N THR A 479 -10.68 11.06 -7.84
CA THR A 479 -9.43 11.70 -8.24
C THR A 479 -9.42 13.14 -7.77
N GLY A 480 -8.25 13.75 -7.61
CA GLY A 480 -8.12 15.16 -7.19
C GLY A 480 -8.95 16.14 -8.02
N ASP A 481 -9.09 15.93 -9.33
CA ASP A 481 -10.03 16.69 -10.20
C ASP A 481 -11.51 16.45 -9.86
N ASN A 482 -11.93 15.20 -9.66
CA ASN A 482 -13.30 14.83 -9.31
C ASN A 482 -13.68 15.22 -7.87
N LEU A 483 -12.73 15.18 -6.93
CA LEU A 483 -12.88 15.65 -5.56
C LEU A 483 -12.95 17.18 -5.49
N ARG A 484 -12.16 17.89 -6.30
CA ARG A 484 -12.34 19.34 -6.54
C ARG A 484 -13.68 19.65 -7.18
N GLY A 485 -14.16 18.78 -8.07
CA GLY A 485 -15.52 18.82 -8.60
C GLY A 485 -16.61 18.78 -7.51
N ARG A 486 -16.29 18.17 -6.36
CA ARG A 486 -17.17 17.93 -5.19
C ARG A 486 -16.84 18.76 -3.95
N TRP A 487 -16.12 19.88 -4.09
CA TRP A 487 -15.89 20.86 -3.03
C TRP A 487 -14.97 20.43 -1.87
N MET A 488 -13.98 19.54 -2.14
CA MET A 488 -12.89 19.27 -1.19
C MET A 488 -11.58 19.95 -1.64
N ASP A 489 -10.95 20.74 -0.76
CA ASP A 489 -9.66 21.39 -1.00
C ASP A 489 -8.52 20.36 -0.89
N PHE A 490 -7.98 19.96 -2.04
CA PHE A 490 -6.81 19.09 -2.14
C PHE A 490 -5.73 19.78 -2.98
N VAL A 491 -4.47 19.50 -2.64
CA VAL A 491 -3.30 19.91 -3.43
C VAL A 491 -3.41 19.28 -4.82
N ASP A 492 -3.26 20.06 -5.88
CA ASP A 492 -3.35 19.61 -7.28
C ASP A 492 -2.12 18.81 -7.73
N GLN A 493 -1.91 17.68 -7.06
CA GLN A 493 -0.81 16.78 -7.30
C GLN A 493 -1.33 15.35 -7.26
N CYS A 494 -1.10 14.61 -8.34
CA CYS A 494 -1.32 13.17 -8.41
C CYS A 494 -0.61 12.48 -7.25
N ILE A 495 -1.34 11.67 -6.49
CA ILE A 495 -0.82 10.97 -5.31
C ILE A 495 0.39 10.08 -5.64
N MET A 496 0.47 9.59 -6.88
CA MET A 496 1.55 8.73 -7.34
C MET A 496 2.79 9.49 -7.82
N CYS A 497 2.64 10.44 -8.76
CA CYS A 497 3.80 11.11 -9.37
C CYS A 497 4.18 12.43 -8.69
N ARG A 498 3.25 13.06 -7.97
CA ARG A 498 3.37 14.41 -7.38
C ARG A 498 3.80 15.52 -8.35
N SER A 499 3.79 15.27 -9.66
CA SER A 499 4.31 16.20 -10.68
C SER A 499 3.23 16.83 -11.56
N ASN A 500 2.03 16.25 -11.62
CA ASN A 500 0.93 16.72 -12.46
C ASN A 500 -0.39 16.63 -11.68
N GLY A 501 -1.43 17.32 -12.14
CA GLY A 501 -2.77 17.23 -11.56
C GLY A 501 -3.37 15.82 -11.66
N GLU A 502 -4.14 15.43 -10.65
CA GLU A 502 -4.75 14.11 -10.59
C GLU A 502 -6.07 14.07 -11.36
N THR A 503 -6.09 13.38 -12.50
CA THR A 503 -7.31 13.04 -13.27
C THR A 503 -7.48 11.54 -13.41
N VAL A 504 -8.65 11.04 -13.82
CA VAL A 504 -8.87 9.59 -14.02
C VAL A 504 -7.92 9.02 -15.07
N ASP A 505 -7.78 9.71 -16.20
CA ASP A 505 -6.87 9.31 -17.27
C ASP A 505 -5.41 9.45 -16.85
N HIS A 506 -5.06 10.50 -16.10
CA HIS A 506 -3.71 10.66 -15.58
C HIS A 506 -3.39 9.55 -14.56
N LEU A 507 -4.22 9.35 -13.55
CA LEU A 507 -4.02 8.36 -12.50
C LEU A 507 -3.89 6.94 -13.05
N LEU A 508 -4.72 6.58 -14.04
CA LEU A 508 -4.80 5.21 -14.55
C LEU A 508 -3.90 4.94 -15.75
N LEU A 509 -3.61 5.92 -16.61
CA LEU A 509 -2.87 5.70 -17.86
C LEU A 509 -1.58 6.53 -17.94
N HIS A 510 -1.68 7.84 -17.78
CA HIS A 510 -0.62 8.78 -18.18
C HIS A 510 0.34 9.19 -17.07
N CYS A 511 0.06 8.81 -15.82
CA CYS A 511 0.95 9.03 -14.69
C CYS A 511 2.25 8.28 -14.93
N GLY A 512 3.40 8.94 -14.73
CA GLY A 512 4.71 8.32 -14.98
C GLY A 512 4.93 7.01 -14.22
N LYS A 513 4.27 6.82 -13.07
CA LYS A 513 4.28 5.56 -12.32
C LYS A 513 3.32 4.53 -12.93
N ALA A 514 2.08 4.91 -13.23
CA ALA A 514 1.08 4.03 -13.89
C ALA A 514 1.51 3.58 -15.29
N TYR A 515 2.06 4.48 -16.10
CA TYR A 515 2.60 4.17 -17.44
C TYR A 515 3.75 3.16 -17.38
N ARG A 516 4.66 3.29 -16.40
CA ARG A 516 5.77 2.33 -16.20
C ARG A 516 5.25 0.96 -15.82
N LEU A 517 4.18 0.90 -15.04
CA LEU A 517 3.51 -0.33 -14.66
C LEU A 517 2.81 -0.99 -15.87
N TRP A 518 2.02 -0.24 -16.64
CA TRP A 518 1.42 -0.77 -17.88
C TRP A 518 2.49 -1.25 -18.86
N SER A 519 3.57 -0.49 -19.01
CA SER A 519 4.71 -0.88 -19.82
C SER A 519 5.43 -2.11 -19.27
N LEU A 520 5.41 -2.36 -17.96
CA LEU A 520 5.92 -3.60 -17.37
C LEU A 520 5.03 -4.78 -17.76
N VAL A 521 3.72 -4.65 -17.58
CA VAL A 521 2.73 -5.68 -17.91
C VAL A 521 2.75 -6.00 -19.41
N PHE A 522 2.67 -5.01 -20.30
CA PHE A 522 2.66 -5.28 -21.74
C PHE A 522 3.97 -5.89 -22.23
N ARG A 523 5.12 -5.43 -21.73
CA ARG A 523 6.43 -5.96 -22.13
C ARG A 523 6.71 -7.35 -21.56
N SER A 524 6.19 -7.72 -20.39
CA SER A 524 6.33 -9.08 -19.86
C SER A 524 5.64 -10.12 -20.74
N PHE A 525 4.67 -9.70 -21.56
CA PHE A 525 4.00 -10.52 -22.57
C PHE A 525 4.52 -10.28 -24.00
N GLY A 526 5.59 -9.49 -24.18
CA GLY A 526 6.21 -9.23 -25.48
C GLY A 526 5.54 -8.15 -26.33
N PHE A 527 4.69 -7.30 -25.74
CA PHE A 527 4.02 -6.19 -26.45
C PHE A 527 4.67 -4.84 -26.13
N SER A 528 4.86 -4.01 -27.16
CA SER A 528 5.11 -2.58 -27.03
C SER A 528 3.83 -1.84 -27.41
N TRP A 529 3.24 -1.09 -26.48
CA TRP A 529 1.93 -0.47 -26.68
C TRP A 529 1.92 0.99 -26.21
N VAL A 530 1.16 1.82 -26.92
CA VAL A 530 0.92 3.24 -26.57
C VAL A 530 -0.46 3.35 -25.96
N LEU A 531 -0.54 3.81 -24.71
CA LEU A 531 -1.83 4.00 -24.02
C LEU A 531 -2.61 5.13 -24.70
N LEU A 532 -3.92 4.91 -24.88
CA LEU A 532 -4.81 5.88 -25.50
C LEU A 532 -5.12 7.04 -24.56
N ARG A 533 -5.62 8.15 -25.11
CA ARG A 533 -5.85 9.39 -24.37
C ARG A 533 -6.83 9.20 -23.21
N LEU A 534 -7.91 8.43 -23.41
CA LEU A 534 -8.94 8.19 -22.41
C LEU A 534 -8.98 6.73 -21.95
N VAL A 535 -9.36 6.50 -20.69
CA VAL A 535 -9.66 5.16 -20.14
C VAL A 535 -10.78 4.49 -20.95
N ALA A 536 -11.77 5.25 -21.39
CA ALA A 536 -12.82 4.78 -22.27
C ALA A 536 -12.25 4.31 -23.62
N ASP A 537 -11.37 5.08 -24.25
CA ASP A 537 -10.73 4.75 -25.53
C ASP A 537 -9.88 3.49 -25.44
N THR A 538 -9.21 3.29 -24.31
CA THR A 538 -8.44 2.06 -24.03
C THR A 538 -9.32 0.80 -24.04
N LEU A 539 -10.62 0.92 -23.75
CA LEU A 539 -11.60 -0.17 -23.91
C LEU A 539 -12.20 -0.24 -25.32
N PHE A 540 -12.23 0.86 -26.08
CA PHE A 540 -12.73 0.92 -27.46
C PHE A 540 -11.70 0.43 -28.50
N GLY A 541 -10.40 0.67 -28.26
CA GLY A 541 -9.32 0.38 -29.20
C GLY A 541 -8.96 -1.09 -29.27
N GLY A 542 -9.58 -1.84 -30.20
CA GLY A 542 -9.12 -3.20 -30.49
C GLY A 542 -9.87 -3.91 -31.62
N HIS A 543 -9.39 -3.74 -32.84
CA HIS A 543 -9.77 -4.55 -34.02
C HIS A 543 -9.19 -5.99 -34.01
N LEU A 544 -8.58 -6.46 -32.91
CA LEU A 544 -7.95 -7.78 -32.84
C LEU A 544 -8.61 -8.67 -31.77
N ARG A 545 -9.22 -9.78 -32.21
CA ARG A 545 -9.91 -10.79 -31.36
C ARG A 545 -9.02 -11.38 -30.25
N THR A 546 -7.70 -11.43 -30.44
CA THR A 546 -6.70 -11.89 -29.45
C THR A 546 -6.62 -11.01 -28.21
N TRP A 547 -6.85 -9.70 -28.35
CA TRP A 547 -6.81 -8.72 -27.25
C TRP A 547 -7.97 -8.88 -26.26
N ARG A 548 -9.17 -9.27 -26.73
CA ARG A 548 -10.37 -9.43 -25.88
C ARG A 548 -10.29 -10.59 -24.88
N VAL A 549 -9.52 -11.64 -25.16
CA VAL A 549 -9.41 -12.82 -24.26
C VAL A 549 -8.32 -12.62 -23.21
N GLN A 550 -7.29 -11.83 -23.52
CA GLN A 550 -6.17 -11.58 -22.60
C GLN A 550 -6.47 -10.40 -21.67
N MET A 551 -6.97 -9.27 -22.16
CA MET A 551 -7.25 -8.10 -21.32
C MET A 551 -8.37 -8.35 -20.28
N THR A 552 -9.32 -9.23 -20.62
CA THR A 552 -10.40 -9.68 -19.73
C THR A 552 -9.90 -10.49 -18.52
N SER A 553 -8.70 -11.04 -18.57
CA SER A 553 -8.12 -11.75 -17.43
C SER A 553 -7.26 -10.83 -16.55
N PHE A 554 -6.87 -9.66 -17.05
CA PHE A 554 -5.83 -8.80 -16.44
C PHE A 554 -6.31 -7.45 -15.91
N LEU A 555 -7.37 -6.85 -16.46
CA LEU A 555 -7.96 -5.63 -15.92
C LEU A 555 -8.26 -5.67 -14.39
N PRO A 556 -8.74 -6.79 -13.80
CA PRO A 556 -8.88 -6.91 -12.34
C PRO A 556 -7.57 -6.90 -11.55
N PHE A 557 -6.49 -7.43 -12.13
CA PHE A 557 -5.15 -7.41 -11.53
C PHE A 557 -4.56 -6.00 -11.53
N SER A 558 -4.73 -5.25 -12.62
CA SER A 558 -4.18 -3.90 -12.77
C SER A 558 -4.98 -2.82 -12.04
N VAL A 559 -6.31 -2.98 -11.94
CA VAL A 559 -7.19 -2.09 -11.16
C VAL A 559 -6.98 -2.25 -9.66
N ALA A 560 -6.67 -3.47 -9.19
CA ALA A 560 -6.23 -3.70 -7.81
C ALA A 560 -4.92 -2.92 -7.51
N LEU A 561 -4.03 -2.79 -8.50
CA LEU A 561 -2.81 -1.97 -8.39
C LEU A 561 -3.05 -0.46 -8.30
N CYS A 562 -4.12 0.06 -8.91
CA CYS A 562 -4.42 1.50 -8.89
C CYS A 562 -5.30 1.92 -7.70
N LEU A 563 -5.89 0.97 -6.95
CA LEU A 563 -6.92 1.23 -5.95
C LEU A 563 -6.47 1.12 -4.48
N THR A 564 -5.19 0.94 -4.21
CA THR A 564 -4.66 1.00 -2.83
C THR A 564 -4.44 2.46 -2.39
N GLY A 565 -5.46 3.30 -2.56
CA GLY A 565 -5.57 4.59 -1.86
C GLY A 565 -6.13 4.39 -0.44
N PRO A 566 -5.82 5.29 0.51
CA PRO A 566 -6.19 5.16 1.91
C PRO A 566 -7.69 5.46 2.08
N GLY A 567 -8.53 4.48 1.77
CA GLY A 567 -9.89 4.45 2.29
C GLY A 567 -9.83 3.96 3.73
N LEU A 568 -9.94 4.89 4.68
CA LEU A 568 -10.17 4.63 6.10
C LEU A 568 -11.31 3.60 6.24
N ARG A 569 -10.91 2.35 6.44
CA ARG A 569 -11.75 1.27 6.91
C ARG A 569 -11.23 0.95 8.28
N ASP A 570 -11.89 1.49 9.28
CA ASP A 570 -11.65 1.09 10.66
C ASP A 570 -12.10 -0.36 10.83
N SER A 571 -11.27 -1.13 11.53
CA SER A 571 -11.70 -2.40 12.08
C SER A 571 -11.09 -2.62 13.46
N THR A 572 -11.62 -3.63 14.13
CA THR A 572 -11.79 -3.77 15.57
C THR A 572 -10.93 -4.89 16.17
N LEU A 573 -9.66 -5.03 15.76
CA LEU A 573 -8.70 -5.74 16.62
C LEU A 573 -8.33 -4.85 17.80
N SER A 574 -7.99 -5.44 18.94
CA SER A 574 -7.32 -4.73 20.03
C SER A 574 -6.03 -4.09 19.51
N ASP A 575 -5.81 -2.82 19.85
CA ASP A 575 -4.70 -2.03 19.28
C ASP A 575 -3.33 -2.66 19.53
N VAL A 576 -3.14 -3.33 20.67
CA VAL A 576 -1.90 -4.04 21.00
C VAL A 576 -1.63 -5.21 20.06
N VAL A 577 -2.66 -5.98 19.68
CA VAL A 577 -2.52 -7.14 18.78
C VAL A 577 -2.14 -6.66 17.38
N LYS A 578 -2.80 -5.60 16.88
CA LYS A 578 -2.44 -4.97 15.60
C LYS A 578 -1.02 -4.43 15.61
N ALA A 579 -0.68 -3.64 16.62
CA ALA A 579 0.61 -2.97 16.70
C ALA A 579 1.76 -3.99 16.79
N THR A 580 1.54 -5.09 17.51
CA THR A 580 2.45 -6.23 17.59
C THR A 580 2.77 -6.80 16.19
N PHE A 581 1.76 -7.09 15.35
CA PHE A 581 2.00 -7.58 13.99
C PHE A 581 2.47 -6.48 13.02
N ALA A 582 2.03 -5.24 13.21
CA ALA A 582 2.47 -4.12 12.39
C ALA A 582 3.94 -3.77 12.59
N ALA A 583 4.49 -4.04 13.78
CA ALA A 583 5.91 -3.88 14.05
C ALA A 583 6.77 -4.71 13.06
N ASP A 584 6.30 -5.90 12.65
CA ASP A 584 7.03 -6.74 11.69
C ASP A 584 7.08 -6.14 10.28
N SER A 585 6.13 -5.28 9.93
CA SER A 585 6.09 -4.68 8.59
C SER A 585 6.96 -3.43 8.44
N ILE A 586 7.51 -2.92 9.54
CA ILE A 586 8.34 -1.72 9.56
C ILE A 586 9.84 -2.04 9.77
N ILE A 587 10.18 -3.30 10.03
CA ILE A 587 11.57 -3.68 10.33
C ILE A 587 12.47 -3.37 9.13
N GLY A 588 13.48 -2.51 9.35
CA GLY A 588 14.48 -2.19 8.34
C GLY A 588 14.01 -1.27 7.21
N THR A 589 12.82 -0.67 7.33
CA THR A 589 12.24 0.20 6.29
C THR A 589 11.92 1.60 6.82
N MET A 590 12.07 2.61 5.96
CA MET A 590 11.63 4.00 6.22
C MET A 590 10.15 4.22 5.85
N ALA A 591 9.46 3.17 5.40
CA ALA A 591 8.03 3.21 5.08
C ALA A 591 7.16 3.25 6.35
N SER A 592 6.01 3.90 6.23
CA SER A 592 4.96 3.86 7.24
C SER A 592 4.13 2.59 7.09
N ILE A 593 3.50 2.14 8.17
CA ILE A 593 2.39 1.16 8.15
C ILE A 593 1.24 1.57 7.21
N HIS A 594 1.14 2.86 6.86
CA HIS A 594 0.17 3.42 5.92
C HIS A 594 0.68 3.51 4.48
N THR A 595 1.96 3.20 4.23
CA THR A 595 2.53 3.24 2.88
C THR A 595 2.06 2.04 2.06
N PRO A 596 1.50 2.23 0.85
CA PRO A 596 1.17 1.14 -0.06
C PRO A 596 2.39 0.25 -0.35
N GLY A 597 2.20 -1.06 -0.37
CA GLY A 597 3.27 -2.04 -0.51
C GLY A 597 3.95 -2.47 0.79
N SER A 598 3.69 -1.79 1.93
CA SER A 598 4.26 -2.21 3.23
C SER A 598 3.77 -3.60 3.67
N GLY A 599 2.62 -4.08 3.19
CA GLY A 599 2.14 -5.44 3.44
C GLY A 599 3.08 -6.54 2.93
N TYR A 600 3.94 -6.27 1.93
CA TYR A 600 4.99 -7.22 1.54
C TYR A 600 6.02 -7.43 2.65
N VAL A 601 6.42 -6.38 3.36
CA VAL A 601 7.44 -6.49 4.42
C VAL A 601 6.92 -7.36 5.57
N LEU A 602 5.62 -7.28 5.88
CA LEU A 602 4.96 -8.19 6.81
C LEU A 602 5.12 -9.65 6.34
N LEU A 603 4.77 -9.93 5.08
CA LEU A 603 4.90 -11.28 4.52
C LEU A 603 6.36 -11.75 4.49
N HIS A 604 7.30 -10.86 4.16
CA HIS A 604 8.74 -11.16 4.12
C HIS A 604 9.25 -11.67 5.48
N HIS A 605 8.77 -11.11 6.59
CA HIS A 605 9.14 -11.60 7.92
C HIS A 605 8.47 -12.92 8.31
N VAL A 606 7.27 -13.19 7.77
CA VAL A 606 6.54 -14.47 7.97
C VAL A 606 7.08 -15.59 7.08
N MET A 607 7.80 -15.28 6.00
CA MET A 607 8.43 -16.28 5.11
C MET A 607 9.56 -17.07 5.77
N GLY A 608 10.07 -16.62 6.91
CA GLY A 608 11.14 -17.28 7.63
C GLY A 608 10.80 -18.73 8.03
N GLU A 609 11.77 -19.63 7.96
CA GLU A 609 11.65 -21.05 8.30
C GLU A 609 12.87 -21.54 9.10
N THR A 610 12.63 -22.29 10.18
CA THR A 610 13.65 -22.99 10.96
C THR A 610 13.27 -24.46 11.11
N ASP A 611 14.13 -25.40 10.70
CA ASP A 611 13.94 -26.85 10.83
C ASP A 611 12.59 -27.36 10.29
N GLY A 612 12.10 -26.78 9.20
CA GLY A 612 10.82 -27.15 8.57
C GLY A 612 9.59 -26.46 9.18
N GLU A 613 9.76 -25.70 10.25
CA GLU A 613 8.69 -24.90 10.89
C GLU A 613 8.78 -23.44 10.42
N ARG A 614 7.66 -22.92 9.90
CA ARG A 614 7.57 -21.54 9.41
C ARG A 614 7.27 -20.55 10.52
N ASN A 615 7.59 -19.29 10.27
CA ASN A 615 7.35 -18.17 11.19
C ASN A 615 8.13 -18.29 12.52
N ILE A 616 9.25 -19.03 12.50
CA ILE A 616 10.14 -19.19 13.67
C ILE A 616 11.47 -18.54 13.36
N TRP A 617 11.81 -17.52 14.16
CA TRP A 617 13.09 -16.84 14.13
C TRP A 617 13.98 -17.40 15.24
N SER A 618 15.04 -18.08 14.84
CA SER A 618 15.94 -18.78 15.77
C SER A 618 17.19 -17.97 16.06
N HIS A 619 17.71 -18.14 17.26
CA HIS A 619 19.06 -17.72 17.58
C HIS A 619 20.07 -18.71 17.01
N VAL A 620 21.31 -18.28 16.83
CA VAL A 620 22.39 -19.14 16.35
C VAL A 620 23.38 -19.30 17.48
N GLU A 621 23.75 -20.54 17.83
CA GLU A 621 24.77 -20.79 18.85
C GLU A 621 26.11 -20.14 18.43
N GLY A 622 26.73 -19.39 19.33
CA GLY A 622 27.90 -18.55 19.06
C GLY A 622 27.59 -17.24 18.34
N GLY A 623 26.31 -16.92 18.10
CA GLY A 623 25.85 -15.71 17.41
C GLY A 623 25.78 -15.86 15.88
N MET A 624 25.34 -14.81 15.19
CA MET A 624 25.11 -14.83 13.73
C MET A 624 26.38 -15.09 12.90
N GLY A 625 27.56 -14.78 13.44
CA GLY A 625 28.86 -15.13 12.86
C GLY A 625 29.01 -16.62 12.57
N SER A 626 28.38 -17.48 13.36
CA SER A 626 28.40 -18.94 13.14
C SER A 626 27.76 -19.34 11.82
N VAL A 627 26.78 -18.58 11.30
CA VAL A 627 26.20 -18.82 9.96
C VAL A 627 27.26 -18.59 8.89
N SER A 628 27.91 -17.43 8.90
CA SER A 628 28.96 -17.11 7.92
C SER A 628 30.17 -18.01 8.04
N LEU A 629 30.53 -18.44 9.26
CA LEU A 629 31.61 -19.40 9.50
C LEU A 629 31.27 -20.80 8.96
N ALA A 630 30.03 -21.28 9.15
CA ALA A 630 29.60 -22.56 8.59
C ALA A 630 29.64 -22.56 7.06
N ILE A 631 29.15 -21.49 6.42
CA ILE A 631 29.22 -21.32 4.96
C ILE A 631 30.69 -21.22 4.51
N SER A 632 31.54 -20.49 5.23
CA SER A 632 32.97 -20.37 4.91
C SER A 632 33.70 -21.71 4.99
N LYS A 633 33.37 -22.56 5.97
CA LYS A 633 33.93 -23.93 6.04
C LYS A 633 33.49 -24.77 4.83
N ALA A 634 32.21 -24.70 4.44
CA ALA A 634 31.72 -25.37 3.23
C ALA A 634 32.42 -24.85 1.96
N ALA A 635 32.64 -23.54 1.88
CA ALA A 635 33.37 -22.91 0.77
C ALA A 635 34.82 -23.41 0.69
N LYS A 636 35.52 -23.46 1.83
CA LYS A 636 36.91 -23.96 1.90
C LYS A 636 36.99 -25.45 1.57
N GLU A 637 36.05 -26.28 2.03
CA GLU A 637 35.95 -27.70 1.65
C GLU A 637 35.75 -27.85 0.13
N ALA A 638 35.00 -26.94 -0.50
CA ALA A 638 34.82 -26.91 -1.95
C ALA A 638 36.04 -26.34 -2.73
N GLY A 639 37.09 -25.88 -2.06
CA GLY A 639 38.30 -25.32 -2.70
C GLY A 639 38.28 -23.80 -2.93
N VAL A 640 37.37 -23.05 -2.29
CA VAL A 640 37.34 -21.58 -2.38
C VAL A 640 38.49 -20.96 -1.57
N HIS A 641 39.21 -20.03 -2.17
CA HIS A 641 40.20 -19.22 -1.48
C HIS A 641 39.56 -17.94 -0.94
N ILE A 642 39.69 -17.68 0.36
CA ILE A 642 39.12 -16.49 1.00
C ILE A 642 40.26 -15.61 1.50
N LEU A 643 40.34 -14.38 0.99
CA LEU A 643 41.32 -13.38 1.39
C LEU A 643 40.62 -12.25 2.14
N THR A 644 41.02 -12.03 3.39
CA THR A 644 40.62 -10.87 4.21
C THR A 644 41.63 -9.75 4.08
N ASN A 645 41.26 -8.52 4.46
CA ASN A 645 42.06 -7.30 4.24
C ASN A 645 42.38 -7.06 2.75
N ALA A 646 41.52 -7.56 1.85
CA ALA A 646 41.65 -7.43 0.41
C ALA A 646 40.56 -6.48 -0.12
N GLU A 647 40.73 -5.17 0.13
CA GLU A 647 39.78 -4.16 -0.33
C GLU A 647 39.92 -3.93 -1.83
N VAL A 648 38.85 -4.18 -2.58
CA VAL A 648 38.78 -3.87 -4.01
C VAL A 648 38.58 -2.37 -4.20
N SER A 649 39.51 -1.72 -4.90
CA SER A 649 39.47 -0.29 -5.22
C SER A 649 38.71 -0.01 -6.52
N LYS A 650 38.95 -0.81 -7.58
CA LYS A 650 38.21 -0.70 -8.85
C LYS A 650 38.14 -2.02 -9.61
N LEU A 651 37.16 -2.13 -10.50
CA LEU A 651 37.15 -3.15 -11.55
C LEU A 651 38.05 -2.75 -12.72
N VAL A 652 38.73 -3.75 -13.29
CA VAL A 652 39.52 -3.62 -14.51
C VAL A 652 38.65 -4.09 -15.67
N ILE A 653 38.27 -3.15 -16.53
CA ILE A 653 37.38 -3.38 -17.67
C ILE A 653 38.16 -3.07 -18.94
N GLU A 654 38.09 -3.97 -19.92
CA GLU A 654 38.67 -3.77 -21.25
C GLU A 654 37.84 -2.78 -22.06
N ASP A 655 38.44 -2.17 -23.08
CA ASP A 655 37.73 -1.27 -24.02
C ASP A 655 36.54 -1.96 -24.72
N SER A 656 36.58 -3.30 -24.79
CA SER A 656 35.50 -4.16 -25.28
C SER A 656 34.27 -4.23 -24.36
N GLY A 657 34.32 -3.61 -23.18
CA GLY A 657 33.27 -3.66 -22.14
C GLY A 657 33.22 -4.99 -21.38
N ILE A 658 34.27 -5.82 -21.46
CA ILE A 658 34.41 -7.07 -20.71
C ILE A 658 35.23 -6.81 -19.45
N VAL A 659 34.80 -7.37 -18.33
CA VAL A 659 35.58 -7.34 -17.10
C VAL A 659 36.77 -8.31 -17.18
N ASN A 660 37.94 -7.89 -16.72
CA ASN A 660 39.18 -8.67 -16.78
C ASN A 660 39.87 -8.81 -15.40
N GLY A 661 39.31 -8.21 -14.35
CA GLY A 661 39.84 -8.36 -13.01
C GLY A 661 39.42 -7.26 -12.06
N VAL A 662 40.10 -7.25 -10.91
CA VAL A 662 39.98 -6.23 -9.87
C VAL A 662 41.36 -5.73 -9.47
N LEU A 663 41.42 -4.46 -9.07
CA LEU A 663 42.58 -3.84 -8.44
C LEU A 663 42.26 -3.67 -6.96
N LEU A 664 43.17 -4.06 -6.09
CA LEU A 664 43.06 -3.83 -4.65
C LEU A 664 43.57 -2.43 -4.28
N THR A 665 43.29 -1.96 -3.06
CA THR A 665 43.77 -0.66 -2.56
C THR A 665 45.29 -0.63 -2.35
N ASP A 666 45.92 -1.77 -2.10
CA ASP A 666 47.38 -1.92 -1.96
C ASP A 666 48.12 -2.03 -3.32
N GLY A 667 47.37 -2.02 -4.43
CA GLY A 667 47.90 -2.12 -5.79
C GLY A 667 48.02 -3.55 -6.32
N GLU A 668 47.74 -4.60 -5.55
CA GLU A 668 47.70 -5.99 -6.07
C GLU A 668 46.54 -6.14 -7.06
N GLN A 669 46.75 -6.91 -8.14
CA GLN A 669 45.78 -7.13 -9.18
C GLN A 669 45.43 -8.61 -9.32
N PHE A 670 44.12 -8.90 -9.34
CA PHE A 670 43.58 -10.24 -9.56
C PHE A 670 42.88 -10.28 -10.91
N CYS A 671 43.22 -11.26 -11.76
CA CYS A 671 42.68 -11.39 -13.11
C CYS A 671 41.57 -12.45 -13.17
N SER A 672 40.42 -12.08 -13.73
CA SER A 672 39.30 -12.98 -14.03
C SER A 672 38.32 -12.33 -15.00
N SER A 673 37.73 -13.14 -15.89
CA SER A 673 36.66 -12.70 -16.80
C SER A 673 35.25 -12.89 -16.22
N ILE A 674 35.15 -13.35 -14.96
CA ILE A 674 33.91 -13.59 -14.24
C ILE A 674 34.04 -12.98 -12.84
N ILE A 675 33.27 -11.94 -12.57
CA ILE A 675 33.27 -11.24 -11.28
C ILE A 675 31.85 -11.18 -10.75
N LEU A 676 31.67 -11.60 -9.49
CA LEU A 676 30.40 -11.49 -8.78
C LEU A 676 30.55 -10.45 -7.67
N SER A 677 29.72 -9.41 -7.68
CA SER A 677 29.69 -8.42 -6.61
C SER A 677 28.63 -8.78 -5.58
N ASN A 678 29.05 -8.95 -4.32
CA ASN A 678 28.15 -9.08 -3.17
C ASN A 678 27.85 -7.72 -2.52
N ALA A 679 28.53 -6.65 -2.93
CA ALA A 679 28.27 -5.29 -2.47
C ALA A 679 26.89 -4.79 -2.94
N THR A 680 26.45 -3.64 -2.42
CA THR A 680 25.23 -3.00 -2.92
C THR A 680 25.36 -2.63 -4.41
N PRO A 681 24.24 -2.51 -5.15
CA PRO A 681 24.28 -2.04 -6.53
C PRO A 681 24.92 -0.65 -6.62
N TYR A 682 24.63 0.24 -5.67
CA TYR A 682 25.27 1.55 -5.59
C TYR A 682 26.80 1.44 -5.49
N LYS A 683 27.33 0.72 -4.48
CA LYS A 683 28.78 0.55 -4.30
C LYS A 683 29.44 -0.02 -5.54
N THR A 684 28.81 -1.04 -6.14
CA THR A 684 29.33 -1.71 -7.34
C THR A 684 29.42 -0.76 -8.52
N PHE A 685 28.32 -0.10 -8.89
CA PHE A 685 28.23 0.66 -10.14
C PHE A 685 28.65 2.13 -10.04
N MET A 686 28.58 2.72 -8.83
CA MET A 686 28.96 4.11 -8.61
C MET A 686 30.43 4.26 -8.21
N GLU A 687 30.98 3.28 -7.49
CA GLU A 687 32.32 3.41 -6.90
C GLU A 687 33.34 2.44 -7.51
N LEU A 688 32.97 1.16 -7.73
CA LEU A 688 33.92 0.17 -8.24
C LEU A 688 34.04 0.17 -9.77
N VAL A 689 32.94 0.39 -10.49
CA VAL A 689 32.90 0.42 -11.97
C VAL A 689 33.29 1.83 -12.48
N PRO A 690 34.26 1.93 -13.41
CA PRO A 690 34.52 3.19 -14.11
C PRO A 690 33.30 3.67 -14.92
N GLN A 691 32.92 4.93 -14.73
CA GLN A 691 31.63 5.47 -15.23
C GLN A 691 31.46 5.47 -16.75
N ASN A 692 32.55 5.42 -17.51
CA ASN A 692 32.54 5.46 -18.98
C ASN A 692 32.00 4.18 -19.66
N PHE A 693 31.76 3.11 -18.91
CA PHE A 693 31.27 1.83 -19.45
C PHE A 693 29.78 1.55 -19.17
N LEU A 694 29.08 2.45 -18.48
CA LEU A 694 27.68 2.23 -18.08
C LEU A 694 26.71 3.12 -18.88
N PRO A 695 25.55 2.61 -19.29
CA PRO A 695 24.52 3.45 -19.93
C PRO A 695 23.97 4.53 -18.98
N ASP A 696 23.77 5.76 -19.46
CA ASP A 696 23.26 6.87 -18.65
C ASP A 696 21.91 6.59 -17.96
N GLY A 697 21.04 5.84 -18.63
CA GLY A 697 19.76 5.41 -18.06
C GLY A 697 19.93 4.47 -16.86
N PHE A 698 20.93 3.59 -16.92
CA PHE A 698 21.28 2.64 -15.87
C PHE A 698 21.86 3.36 -14.66
N VAL A 699 22.85 4.24 -14.88
CA VAL A 699 23.50 5.03 -13.81
C VAL A 699 22.47 5.89 -13.08
N ARG A 700 21.59 6.58 -13.81
CA ARG A 700 20.50 7.36 -13.20
C ARG A 700 19.53 6.51 -12.40
N ALA A 701 19.23 5.29 -12.83
CA ALA A 701 18.34 4.40 -12.10
C ALA A 701 18.97 3.98 -10.77
N ILE A 702 20.22 3.49 -10.78
CA ILE A 702 20.94 3.07 -9.57
C ILE A 702 21.13 4.23 -8.59
N LYS A 703 21.50 5.42 -9.08
CA LYS A 703 21.72 6.60 -8.23
C LYS A 703 20.44 7.06 -7.52
N ASN A 704 19.27 6.88 -8.13
CA ASN A 704 17.99 7.32 -7.59
C ASN A 704 17.19 6.20 -6.90
N SER A 705 17.75 4.99 -6.78
CA SER A 705 17.16 3.93 -5.98
C SER A 705 17.10 4.32 -4.51
N ASP A 706 16.04 3.88 -3.81
CA ASP A 706 15.86 4.20 -2.39
C ASP A 706 16.73 3.30 -1.51
N TYR A 707 17.82 3.86 -0.98
CA TYR A 707 18.70 3.21 -0.02
C TYR A 707 18.50 3.71 1.40
N ARG A 708 17.46 4.50 1.68
CA ARG A 708 17.26 5.03 3.03
C ARG A 708 17.03 3.89 4.02
N SER A 709 17.81 3.87 5.08
CA SER A 709 17.57 3.05 6.26
C SER A 709 16.90 3.88 7.34
N GLY A 710 15.94 3.27 8.02
CA GLY A 710 15.34 3.84 9.21
C GLY A 710 15.87 3.23 10.49
N THR A 711 17.01 2.53 10.50
CA THR A 711 17.31 1.64 11.62
C THR A 711 18.67 1.91 12.26
N THR A 712 18.71 1.81 13.59
CA THR A 712 19.92 1.79 14.40
C THR A 712 19.99 0.50 15.20
N LYS A 713 21.17 -0.13 15.26
CA LYS A 713 21.44 -1.33 16.05
C LYS A 713 22.24 -0.96 17.30
N ILE A 714 21.77 -1.33 18.48
CA ILE A 714 22.50 -1.13 19.74
C ILE A 714 22.70 -2.49 20.41
N ASN A 715 23.96 -2.82 20.68
CA ASN A 715 24.38 -4.05 21.33
C ASN A 715 24.81 -3.72 22.76
N VAL A 716 24.19 -4.32 23.77
CA VAL A 716 24.32 -3.91 25.17
C VAL A 716 24.76 -5.10 26.01
N ALA A 717 25.82 -4.92 26.80
CA ALA A 717 26.19 -5.83 27.88
C ALA A 717 25.51 -5.37 29.16
N VAL A 718 24.84 -6.29 29.86
CA VAL A 718 24.17 -6.00 31.13
C VAL A 718 24.62 -6.97 32.23
N ASP A 719 24.67 -6.47 33.46
CA ASP A 719 25.13 -7.22 34.65
C ASP A 719 24.06 -8.13 35.27
N LYS A 720 22.79 -7.96 34.87
CA LYS A 720 21.63 -8.74 35.32
C LYS A 720 20.59 -8.88 34.22
N LEU A 721 19.73 -9.88 34.35
CA LEU A 721 18.63 -10.12 33.41
C LEU A 721 17.53 -9.04 33.57
N PRO A 722 17.08 -8.39 32.48
CA PRO A 722 15.98 -7.42 32.54
C PRO A 722 14.67 -8.04 33.03
N GLN A 723 13.99 -7.41 33.99
CA GLN A 723 12.75 -7.91 34.58
C GLN A 723 11.57 -7.00 34.24
N PHE A 724 10.58 -7.52 33.52
CA PHE A 724 9.45 -6.75 32.99
C PHE A 724 8.31 -6.60 34.00
N LYS A 725 7.80 -5.38 34.21
CA LYS A 725 6.71 -5.07 35.17
C LYS A 725 5.43 -5.88 34.90
N SER A 726 5.11 -6.09 33.63
CA SER A 726 3.90 -6.80 33.19
C SER A 726 3.97 -8.31 33.47
N CYS A 727 5.18 -8.85 33.60
CA CYS A 727 5.42 -10.26 33.85
C CYS A 727 6.07 -10.44 35.23
N ARG A 728 5.26 -10.34 36.29
CA ARG A 728 5.71 -10.62 37.68
C ARG A 728 5.80 -12.13 37.92
N LEU A 729 6.67 -12.81 37.19
CA LEU A 729 7.10 -14.15 37.56
C LEU A 729 8.19 -13.97 38.62
N ASN A 730 7.94 -14.43 39.85
CA ASN A 730 8.86 -14.34 40.98
C ASN A 730 10.08 -15.29 40.84
N TYR A 731 10.69 -15.36 39.66
CA TYR A 731 11.88 -16.16 39.41
C TYR A 731 13.01 -15.25 38.91
N PRO A 732 14.19 -15.24 39.56
CA PRO A 732 15.37 -14.54 39.05
C PRO A 732 15.97 -15.20 37.79
N GLU A 733 15.37 -16.29 37.32
CA GLU A 733 15.85 -17.10 36.20
C GLU A 733 15.24 -16.68 34.84
N VAL A 734 15.74 -17.29 33.78
CA VAL A 734 15.27 -17.07 32.40
C VAL A 734 13.85 -17.61 32.24
N GLY A 735 12.86 -16.72 32.12
CA GLY A 735 11.50 -17.06 31.70
C GLY A 735 11.26 -16.99 30.19
N PRO A 736 10.07 -17.43 29.72
CA PRO A 736 9.72 -17.46 28.29
C PRO A 736 9.85 -16.10 27.59
N GLN A 737 9.48 -15.02 28.28
CA GLN A 737 9.58 -13.65 27.79
C GLN A 737 11.00 -13.22 27.42
N HIS A 738 12.03 -13.80 28.05
CA HIS A 738 13.43 -13.49 27.77
C HIS A 738 13.98 -14.26 26.56
N THR A 739 13.27 -15.29 26.10
CA THR A 739 13.65 -16.08 24.92
C THR A 739 13.00 -15.57 23.63
N ALA A 740 11.96 -14.74 23.75
CA ALA A 740 11.20 -14.20 22.63
C ALA A 740 11.86 -12.96 22.00
N THR A 741 11.35 -12.59 20.82
CA THR A 741 11.51 -11.25 20.27
C THR A 741 10.60 -10.27 21.02
N ILE A 742 11.21 -9.32 21.72
CA ILE A 742 10.54 -8.39 22.64
C ILE A 742 10.24 -7.08 21.92
N ARG A 743 8.98 -6.64 21.91
CA ARG A 743 8.55 -5.42 21.22
C ARG A 743 8.29 -4.28 22.21
N ILE A 744 9.07 -3.21 22.14
CA ILE A 744 8.99 -2.04 23.02
C ILE A 744 8.53 -0.82 22.21
N GLY A 745 7.60 -0.03 22.75
CA GLY A 745 7.11 1.18 22.09
C GLY A 745 6.15 0.94 20.93
N SER A 746 5.54 -0.25 20.84
CA SER A 746 4.59 -0.64 19.79
C SER A 746 3.27 -1.17 20.38
N GLU A 747 2.69 -0.42 21.32
CA GLU A 747 1.40 -0.79 21.95
C GLU A 747 0.20 -0.31 21.13
N SER A 748 0.40 0.65 20.22
CA SER A 748 -0.63 1.11 19.28
C SER A 748 -0.09 1.41 17.88
N MET A 749 -0.99 1.34 16.89
CA MET A 749 -0.67 1.74 15.51
C MET A 749 -0.32 3.23 15.41
N GLU A 750 -0.90 4.06 16.28
CA GLU A 750 -0.63 5.50 16.34
C GLU A 750 0.81 5.77 16.80
N GLN A 751 1.32 5.04 17.80
CA GLN A 751 2.71 5.17 18.23
C GLN A 751 3.68 4.85 17.08
N ILE A 752 3.43 3.76 16.35
CA ILE A 752 4.22 3.39 15.17
C ILE A 752 4.14 4.48 14.08
N GLY A 753 2.94 5.00 13.81
CA GLY A 753 2.73 6.08 12.85
C GLY A 753 3.46 7.37 13.23
N SER A 754 3.41 7.75 14.52
CA SER A 754 4.10 8.92 15.06
C SER A 754 5.61 8.78 14.98
N ALA A 755 6.16 7.60 15.30
CA ALA A 755 7.59 7.34 15.19
C ALA A 755 8.08 7.49 13.74
N CYS A 756 7.28 7.03 12.77
CA CYS A 756 7.55 7.22 11.35
C CYS A 756 7.54 8.71 10.95
N GLN A 757 6.56 9.46 11.45
CA GLN A 757 6.41 10.88 11.16
C GLN A 757 7.60 11.71 11.68
N ASP A 758 8.12 11.39 12.86
CA ASP A 758 9.35 12.02 13.39
C ASP A 758 10.52 11.85 12.40
N ALA A 759 10.76 10.63 11.91
CA ALA A 759 11.83 10.37 10.95
C ALA A 759 11.63 11.06 9.60
N TRP A 760 10.38 11.17 9.13
CA TRP A 760 10.06 11.94 7.93
C TRP A 760 10.32 13.43 8.10
N ASN A 761 10.20 13.95 9.33
CA ASN A 761 10.60 15.31 9.70
C ASN A 761 12.12 15.45 9.92
N GLY A 762 12.89 14.39 9.69
CA GLY A 762 14.35 14.38 9.83
C GLY A 762 14.85 14.15 11.26
N LEU A 763 13.96 13.81 12.21
CA LEU A 763 14.33 13.57 13.60
C LEU A 763 14.34 12.07 13.92
N PRO A 764 15.30 11.56 14.70
CA PRO A 764 15.13 10.23 15.30
C PRO A 764 13.88 10.22 16.17
N SER A 765 13.12 9.13 16.12
CA SER A 765 11.85 9.03 16.86
C SER A 765 12.00 9.42 18.34
N ARG A 766 11.05 10.22 18.83
CA ARG A 766 10.98 10.63 20.25
C ARG A 766 10.61 9.47 21.16
N THR A 767 9.80 8.55 20.66
CA THR A 767 9.40 7.31 21.32
C THR A 767 9.78 6.15 20.40
N PRO A 768 11.05 5.70 20.42
CA PRO A 768 11.53 4.69 19.48
C PRO A 768 10.72 3.39 19.57
N VAL A 769 10.32 2.89 18.40
CA VAL A 769 9.82 1.51 18.28
C VAL A 769 11.04 0.61 18.24
N MET A 770 11.14 -0.35 19.16
CA MET A 770 12.33 -1.17 19.32
C MET A 770 11.98 -2.65 19.33
N GLU A 771 12.78 -3.41 18.58
CA GLU A 771 12.86 -4.85 18.73
C GLU A 771 14.05 -5.19 19.61
N MET A 772 13.78 -5.82 20.75
CA MET A 772 14.75 -6.23 21.75
C MET A 772 14.87 -7.75 21.79
N THR A 773 16.09 -8.25 21.89
CA THR A 773 16.40 -9.69 22.01
C THR A 773 17.44 -9.91 23.10
N ILE A 774 17.38 -11.05 23.79
CA ILE A 774 18.33 -11.43 24.84
C ILE A 774 18.96 -12.78 24.46
N PRO A 775 19.84 -12.85 23.45
CA PRO A 775 20.34 -14.13 22.93
C PRO A 775 21.05 -14.99 23.99
N SER A 776 21.66 -14.35 25.00
CA SER A 776 22.29 -15.03 26.14
C SER A 776 21.32 -15.79 27.07
N SER A 777 20.01 -15.58 26.90
CA SER A 777 18.99 -16.39 27.58
C SER A 777 19.02 -17.84 27.11
N LEU A 778 19.29 -18.05 25.81
CA LEU A 778 19.39 -19.35 25.14
C LEU A 778 20.84 -19.82 24.98
N ASP A 779 21.78 -18.91 24.73
CA ASP A 779 23.18 -19.22 24.43
C ASP A 779 24.13 -18.70 25.50
N LYS A 780 24.62 -19.61 26.35
CA LYS A 780 25.55 -19.28 27.44
C LYS A 780 26.98 -18.96 26.97
N THR A 781 27.28 -19.11 25.68
CA THR A 781 28.61 -18.82 25.13
C THR A 781 28.85 -17.33 24.82
N LEU A 782 27.80 -16.51 24.89
CA LEU A 782 27.83 -15.10 24.49
C LEU A 782 28.21 -14.13 25.61
N SER A 783 28.06 -14.53 26.88
CA SER A 783 28.32 -13.68 28.03
C SER A 783 28.89 -14.46 29.22
N PRO A 784 29.55 -13.79 30.18
CA PRO A 784 29.98 -14.42 31.42
C PRO A 784 28.78 -14.88 32.27
N PRO A 785 28.96 -15.86 33.20
CA PRO A 785 27.90 -16.31 34.09
C PRO A 785 27.24 -15.17 34.87
N GLY A 786 25.90 -15.17 34.93
CA GLY A 786 25.10 -14.14 35.61
C GLY A 786 24.93 -12.83 34.83
N LYS A 787 25.63 -12.65 33.70
CA LYS A 787 25.56 -11.46 32.86
C LYS A 787 24.93 -11.79 31.51
N HIS A 788 24.42 -10.78 30.81
CA HIS A 788 23.65 -10.98 29.58
C HIS A 788 24.05 -10.03 28.46
N VAL A 789 23.87 -10.51 27.22
CA VAL A 789 23.87 -9.70 26.01
C VAL A 789 22.43 -9.39 25.63
N VAL A 790 22.16 -8.11 25.37
CA VAL A 790 20.89 -7.58 24.87
C VAL A 790 21.13 -6.89 23.53
N GLY A 791 20.34 -7.24 22.52
CA GLY A 791 20.36 -6.59 21.21
C GLY A 791 19.11 -5.75 21.01
N LEU A 792 19.27 -4.46 20.71
CA LEU A 792 18.20 -3.52 20.38
C LEU A 792 18.26 -3.14 18.91
N PHE A 793 17.14 -3.21 18.22
CA PHE A 793 16.98 -2.79 16.84
C PHE A 793 15.90 -1.73 16.79
N THR A 794 16.30 -0.46 16.69
CA THR A 794 15.40 0.69 16.82
C THR A 794 14.97 1.18 15.45
N GLN A 795 13.68 1.48 15.27
CA GLN A 795 13.15 1.99 14.02
C GLN A 795 13.01 3.52 14.01
N TYR A 796 12.96 4.05 12.79
CA TYR A 796 12.83 5.45 12.44
C TYR A 796 13.97 6.35 12.95
N THR A 797 15.20 5.97 12.61
CA THR A 797 16.42 6.78 12.74
C THR A 797 16.94 7.23 11.37
N PRO A 798 16.84 8.52 11.00
CA PRO A 798 17.31 9.01 9.71
C PRO A 798 18.84 8.95 9.60
N TYR A 799 19.34 8.77 8.36
CA TYR A 799 20.78 8.73 8.07
C TYR A 799 21.50 10.03 8.49
N LYS A 800 20.85 11.18 8.26
CA LYS A 800 21.33 12.48 8.69
C LYS A 800 20.22 13.17 9.50
N PRO A 801 20.33 13.20 10.84
CA PRO A 801 19.35 13.86 11.67
C PRO A 801 19.39 15.39 11.45
N SER A 802 18.25 16.06 11.59
CA SER A 802 18.13 17.51 11.41
C SER A 802 18.47 18.32 12.67
N ASP A 803 18.45 17.69 13.84
CA ASP A 803 18.68 18.29 15.16
C ASP A 803 20.05 17.98 15.77
N GLY A 804 20.95 17.33 15.01
CA GLY A 804 22.29 16.98 15.48
C GLY A 804 23.09 16.18 14.46
N SER A 805 24.10 15.44 14.94
CA SER A 805 24.95 14.59 14.10
C SER A 805 25.26 13.26 14.79
N TRP A 806 25.22 12.17 14.03
CA TRP A 806 25.67 10.86 14.52
C TRP A 806 27.18 10.77 14.77
N GLU A 807 27.96 11.75 14.32
CA GLU A 807 29.40 11.85 14.61
C GLU A 807 29.67 12.48 15.99
N ASP A 808 28.69 13.21 16.55
CA ASP A 808 28.81 13.82 17.88
C ASP A 808 28.56 12.76 18.98
N PRO A 809 29.56 12.44 19.82
CA PRO A 809 29.41 11.46 20.89
C PRO A 809 28.27 11.79 21.87
N ILE A 810 28.05 13.07 22.18
CA ILE A 810 27.01 13.51 23.11
C ILE A 810 25.62 13.24 22.51
N TYR A 811 25.45 13.54 21.23
CA TYR A 811 24.20 13.27 20.52
C TYR A 811 23.91 11.76 20.46
N ARG A 812 24.92 10.94 20.15
CA ARG A 812 24.80 9.47 20.13
C ARG A 812 24.38 8.92 21.50
N GLU A 813 25.07 9.35 22.56
CA GLU A 813 24.79 8.96 23.93
C GLU A 813 23.37 9.38 24.34
N SER A 814 22.93 10.58 23.97
CA SER A 814 21.57 11.05 24.25
C SER A 814 20.48 10.17 23.63
N TYR A 815 20.72 9.63 22.42
CA TYR A 815 19.78 8.71 21.77
C TYR A 815 19.81 7.31 22.40
N ALA A 816 21.00 6.80 22.72
CA ALA A 816 21.13 5.52 23.44
C ALA A 816 20.43 5.58 24.81
N GLN A 817 20.65 6.65 25.57
CA GLN A 817 20.00 6.87 26.86
C GLN A 817 18.48 7.00 26.73
N ARG A 818 17.98 7.63 25.66
CA ARG A 818 16.53 7.66 25.37
C ARG A 818 15.95 6.26 25.20
N CYS A 819 16.65 5.38 24.48
CA CYS A 819 16.25 3.99 24.33
C CYS A 819 16.27 3.26 25.68
N PHE A 820 17.32 3.45 26.49
CA PHE A 820 17.45 2.79 27.79
C PHE A 820 16.40 3.28 28.80
N ASN A 821 16.12 4.59 28.83
CA ASN A 821 15.07 5.18 29.65
C ASN A 821 13.69 4.62 29.27
N LEU A 822 13.41 4.49 27.97
CA LEU A 822 12.16 3.89 27.52
C LEU A 822 12.08 2.42 27.96
N ILE A 823 13.17 1.65 27.88
CA ILE A 823 13.21 0.27 28.38
C ILE A 823 12.97 0.23 29.89
N ASP A 824 13.52 1.15 30.69
CA ASP A 824 13.28 1.22 32.14
C ASP A 824 11.80 1.41 32.51
N GLU A 825 11.00 2.03 31.65
CA GLU A 825 9.55 2.13 31.87
C GLU A 825 8.88 0.75 31.91
N TYR A 826 9.35 -0.19 31.07
CA TYR A 826 8.87 -1.58 30.99
C TYR A 826 9.64 -2.52 31.93
N ALA A 827 10.95 -2.36 32.06
CA ALA A 827 11.87 -3.20 32.80
C ALA A 827 12.82 -2.35 33.69
N PRO A 828 12.36 -1.91 34.88
CA PRO A 828 13.12 -1.01 35.75
C PRO A 828 14.50 -1.52 36.13
N GLY A 829 15.48 -0.62 36.10
CA GLY A 829 16.85 -0.90 36.47
C GLY A 829 17.67 -1.49 35.32
N PHE A 830 17.14 -1.48 34.10
CA PHE A 830 17.85 -1.81 32.89
C PHE A 830 19.01 -0.84 32.66
N SER A 831 18.78 0.47 32.66
CA SER A 831 19.87 1.44 32.42
C SER A 831 21.01 1.30 33.43
N SER A 832 20.66 1.11 34.72
CA SER A 832 21.63 0.88 35.80
C SER A 832 22.42 -0.43 35.68
N SER A 833 21.93 -1.38 34.88
CA SER A 833 22.59 -2.68 34.65
C SER A 833 23.61 -2.65 33.52
N VAL A 834 23.63 -1.59 32.72
CA VAL A 834 24.45 -1.50 31.51
C VAL A 834 25.93 -1.42 31.92
N ILE A 835 26.70 -2.43 31.50
CA ILE A 835 28.16 -2.49 31.66
C ILE A 835 28.82 -1.67 30.55
N GLY A 836 28.25 -1.74 29.35
CA GLY A 836 28.71 -1.01 28.17
C GLY A 836 27.83 -1.35 26.98
N TYR A 837 27.95 -0.56 25.92
CA TYR A 837 27.19 -0.77 24.70
C TYR A 837 27.98 -0.36 23.46
N ASP A 838 27.51 -0.85 22.31
CA ASP A 838 28.00 -0.51 21.00
C ASP A 838 26.81 -0.16 20.11
N MET A 839 26.84 1.04 19.52
CA MET A 839 25.75 1.60 18.72
C MET A 839 26.20 1.77 17.27
N LEU A 840 25.41 1.23 16.35
CA LEU A 840 25.59 1.28 14.90
C LEU A 840 24.41 2.03 14.27
N THR A 841 24.61 3.32 14.02
CA THR A 841 23.67 4.20 13.32
C THR A 841 23.68 3.92 11.80
N PRO A 842 22.76 4.46 10.98
CA PRO A 842 22.77 4.20 9.55
C PRO A 842 24.12 4.53 8.84
N PRO A 843 24.81 5.65 9.15
CA PRO A 843 26.16 5.88 8.63
C PRO A 843 27.20 4.86 9.11
N ASP A 844 27.09 4.36 10.34
CA ASP A 844 27.99 3.31 10.85
C ASP A 844 27.75 1.97 10.13
N LEU A 845 26.48 1.60 9.91
CA LEU A 845 26.11 0.41 9.14
C LEU A 845 26.64 0.46 7.71
N GLU A 846 26.60 1.63 7.07
CA GLU A 846 27.22 1.84 5.77
C GLU A 846 28.74 1.70 5.82
N ARG A 847 29.40 2.38 6.76
CA ARG A 847 30.85 2.37 6.88
C ARG A 847 31.39 0.97 7.17
N GLU A 848 30.84 0.29 8.17
CA GLU A 848 31.34 -1.02 8.64
C GLU A 848 31.02 -2.13 7.63
N PHE A 849 29.76 -2.22 7.18
CA PHE A 849 29.27 -3.35 6.40
C PHE A 849 29.04 -3.07 4.91
N SER A 850 29.38 -1.86 4.43
CA SER A 850 29.10 -1.40 3.07
C SER A 850 27.60 -1.41 2.71
N LEU A 851 26.73 -1.24 3.70
CA LEU A 851 25.28 -1.12 3.51
C LEU A 851 24.93 0.31 3.11
N THR A 852 24.92 0.64 1.82
CA THR A 852 24.56 1.98 1.32
C THR A 852 23.26 2.50 1.95
N GLY A 853 23.30 3.73 2.46
CA GLY A 853 22.28 4.42 3.23
C GLY A 853 21.95 3.78 4.60
N GLY A 854 22.76 2.82 5.04
CA GLY A 854 22.56 1.98 6.21
C GLY A 854 21.50 0.88 6.02
N ASN A 855 21.02 0.64 4.80
CA ASN A 855 19.83 -0.19 4.58
C ASN A 855 20.18 -1.68 4.57
N ILE A 856 19.67 -2.39 5.58
CA ILE A 856 19.98 -3.80 5.84
C ILE A 856 19.50 -4.77 4.74
N PHE A 857 18.63 -4.31 3.84
CA PHE A 857 18.17 -5.08 2.70
C PHE A 857 18.97 -4.80 1.42
N HIS A 858 20.00 -3.94 1.46
CA HIS A 858 20.74 -3.43 0.29
C HIS A 858 19.85 -2.58 -0.65
N GLY A 859 18.89 -1.86 -0.08
CA GLY A 859 17.91 -1.03 -0.79
C GLY A 859 16.48 -1.40 -0.41
N ALA A 860 15.59 -0.42 -0.45
CA ALA A 860 14.20 -0.54 -0.03
C ALA A 860 13.48 -1.72 -0.68
N MET A 861 12.53 -2.30 0.06
CA MET A 861 11.69 -3.42 -0.39
C MET A 861 10.30 -2.92 -0.82
N GLY A 862 10.25 -1.79 -1.52
CA GLY A 862 9.04 -1.31 -2.18
C GLY A 862 8.75 -2.09 -3.47
N LEU A 863 7.51 -2.03 -3.97
CA LEU A 863 7.10 -2.71 -5.21
C LEU A 863 7.96 -2.31 -6.43
N ASP A 864 8.50 -1.11 -6.43
CA ASP A 864 9.39 -0.58 -7.46
C ASP A 864 10.85 -1.03 -7.32
N SER A 865 11.18 -1.83 -6.29
CA SER A 865 12.51 -2.35 -5.98
C SER A 865 12.51 -3.84 -5.60
N LEU A 866 11.48 -4.58 -6.02
CA LEU A 866 11.30 -6.02 -5.79
C LEU A 866 11.14 -6.81 -7.09
N PHE A 867 11.44 -8.11 -7.04
CA PHE A 867 11.36 -9.05 -8.16
C PHE A 867 12.07 -8.53 -9.42
N LEU A 868 11.34 -8.38 -10.54
CA LEU A 868 11.81 -7.89 -11.84
C LEU A 868 12.37 -6.46 -11.80
N MET A 869 12.18 -5.76 -10.69
CA MET A 869 12.64 -4.39 -10.50
C MET A 869 13.93 -4.33 -9.66
N ARG A 870 14.48 -5.46 -9.22
CA ARG A 870 15.66 -5.53 -8.33
C ARG A 870 16.87 -6.16 -9.04
N PRO A 871 18.03 -5.47 -9.13
CA PRO A 871 18.34 -4.14 -8.61
C PRO A 871 17.62 -3.01 -9.34
N ILE A 872 17.42 -3.16 -10.66
CA ILE A 872 16.60 -2.28 -11.50
C ILE A 872 15.97 -3.10 -12.62
N LYS A 873 14.92 -2.54 -13.24
CA LYS A 873 14.25 -3.15 -14.39
C LYS A 873 15.21 -3.39 -15.56
N GLY A 874 15.18 -4.60 -16.11
CA GLY A 874 15.99 -5.00 -17.25
C GLY A 874 17.38 -5.51 -16.88
N TRP A 875 17.70 -5.59 -15.58
CA TRP A 875 18.94 -6.19 -15.06
C TRP A 875 18.70 -7.04 -13.79
N SER A 876 17.52 -7.65 -13.65
CA SER A 876 17.12 -8.47 -12.50
C SER A 876 17.53 -9.94 -12.57
N ASP A 877 18.10 -10.39 -13.69
CA ASP A 877 18.57 -11.76 -13.92
C ASP A 877 20.00 -12.04 -13.39
N HIS A 878 20.52 -11.15 -12.54
CA HIS A 878 21.90 -11.11 -12.01
C HIS A 878 22.98 -10.65 -13.00
N ARG A 879 22.71 -10.54 -14.31
CA ARG A 879 23.67 -9.98 -15.26
C ARG A 879 23.69 -8.45 -15.17
N THR A 880 24.73 -7.83 -15.72
CA THR A 880 24.91 -6.38 -15.68
C THR A 880 25.32 -5.85 -17.05
N PRO A 881 25.27 -4.52 -17.29
CA PRO A 881 25.75 -3.94 -18.54
C PRO A 881 27.21 -4.28 -18.86
N ILE A 882 28.02 -4.60 -17.85
CA ILE A 882 29.41 -5.01 -18.03
C ILE A 882 29.46 -6.53 -18.21
N ARG A 883 30.00 -6.98 -19.35
CA ARG A 883 30.06 -8.42 -19.66
C ARG A 883 31.02 -9.11 -18.69
N GLY A 884 30.54 -10.21 -18.09
CA GLY A 884 31.30 -10.97 -17.08
C GLY A 884 31.16 -10.45 -15.65
N LEU A 885 30.49 -9.31 -15.43
CA LEU A 885 30.14 -8.81 -14.10
C LEU A 885 28.70 -9.22 -13.74
N TYR A 886 28.52 -9.79 -12.55
CA TYR A 886 27.25 -10.29 -12.03
C TYR A 886 26.97 -9.74 -10.63
N MET A 887 25.69 -9.61 -10.26
CA MET A 887 25.26 -9.22 -8.91
C MET A 887 24.80 -10.43 -8.09
N CYS A 888 25.45 -10.69 -6.96
CA CYS A 888 25.13 -11.81 -6.09
C CYS A 888 24.67 -11.40 -4.67
N GLY A 889 24.75 -10.11 -4.32
CA GLY A 889 24.35 -9.62 -2.99
C GLY A 889 22.84 -9.38 -2.83
N SER A 890 22.41 -8.99 -1.63
CA SER A 890 20.98 -8.78 -1.30
C SER A 890 20.29 -7.65 -2.09
N GLY A 891 21.08 -6.86 -2.83
CA GLY A 891 20.59 -5.85 -3.75
C GLY A 891 20.09 -6.41 -5.08
N SER A 892 20.27 -7.71 -5.36
CA SER A 892 19.68 -8.41 -6.49
C SER A 892 18.51 -9.30 -6.06
N HIS A 893 17.70 -9.73 -7.04
CA HIS A 893 16.60 -10.68 -6.82
C HIS A 893 17.12 -11.96 -6.13
N PRO A 894 16.40 -12.54 -5.15
CA PRO A 894 15.08 -12.13 -4.64
C PRO A 894 15.05 -11.03 -3.57
N GLY A 895 16.19 -10.62 -3.03
CA GLY A 895 16.28 -9.44 -2.17
C GLY A 895 16.89 -9.67 -0.79
N GLY A 896 16.37 -8.92 0.18
CA GLY A 896 16.98 -8.61 1.46
C GLY A 896 17.08 -9.74 2.49
N GLY A 897 17.92 -9.52 3.52
CA GLY A 897 18.08 -10.41 4.67
C GLY A 897 19.15 -11.50 4.46
N VAL A 898 19.28 -12.39 5.44
CA VAL A 898 20.24 -13.51 5.43
C VAL A 898 19.69 -14.69 4.62
N MET A 899 19.27 -14.45 3.37
CA MET A 899 18.52 -15.43 2.58
C MET A 899 19.40 -16.47 1.87
N GLY A 900 20.58 -16.07 1.37
CA GLY A 900 21.45 -16.94 0.57
C GLY A 900 21.01 -17.15 -0.89
N ALA A 901 19.73 -16.95 -1.19
CA ALA A 901 19.17 -17.13 -2.53
C ALA A 901 19.82 -16.23 -3.61
N PRO A 902 20.09 -14.93 -3.38
CA PRO A 902 20.78 -14.11 -4.38
C PRO A 902 22.15 -14.69 -4.80
N GLY A 903 22.90 -15.20 -3.83
CA GLY A 903 24.21 -15.84 -4.06
C GLY A 903 24.10 -17.14 -4.86
N ARG A 904 23.20 -18.03 -4.44
CA ARG A 904 22.91 -19.29 -5.14
C ARG A 904 22.46 -19.02 -6.58
N ASN A 905 21.52 -18.11 -6.77
CA ASN A 905 20.94 -17.82 -8.08
C ASN A 905 21.98 -17.23 -9.04
N ALA A 906 22.80 -16.27 -8.58
CA ALA A 906 23.88 -15.71 -9.38
C ALA A 906 24.89 -16.79 -9.83
N ALA A 907 25.28 -17.70 -8.94
CA ALA A 907 26.20 -18.78 -9.29
C ALA A 907 25.63 -19.70 -10.39
N HIS A 908 24.35 -20.04 -10.33
CA HIS A 908 23.70 -20.85 -11.37
C HIS A 908 23.68 -20.13 -12.73
N VAL A 909 23.41 -18.82 -12.74
CA VAL A 909 23.45 -17.99 -13.95
C VAL A 909 24.84 -18.00 -14.58
N VAL A 910 25.89 -17.82 -13.77
CA VAL A 910 27.29 -17.88 -14.22
C VAL A 910 27.63 -19.25 -14.81
N LEU A 911 27.30 -20.34 -14.11
CA LEU A 911 27.58 -21.70 -14.60
C LEU A 911 26.87 -22.02 -15.92
N GLN A 912 25.66 -21.47 -16.13
CA GLN A 912 24.96 -21.57 -17.41
C GLN A 912 25.69 -20.81 -18.53
N ASP A 913 26.18 -19.60 -18.25
CA ASP A 913 26.91 -18.79 -19.22
C ASP A 913 28.28 -19.39 -19.57
N VAL A 914 28.99 -19.97 -18.60
CA VAL A 914 30.24 -20.71 -18.84
C VAL A 914 30.00 -21.90 -19.77
N LYS A 915 28.95 -22.70 -19.51
CA LYS A 915 28.58 -23.85 -20.37
C LYS A 915 28.21 -23.44 -21.80
N LYS A 916 27.66 -22.24 -22.00
CA LYS A 916 27.35 -21.71 -23.33
C LYS A 916 28.61 -21.27 -24.08
N ARG A 917 29.62 -20.74 -23.40
CA ARG A 917 30.89 -20.33 -24.02
C ARG A 917 31.78 -21.52 -24.41
N SER A 918 31.63 -22.65 -23.74
CA SER A 918 32.36 -23.89 -24.02
C SER A 918 31.77 -24.73 -25.17
N ARG A 919 30.58 -24.37 -25.68
CA ARG A 919 29.91 -24.98 -26.82
C ARG A 919 30.00 -24.05 -28.01
#